data_AF-A0ABD3D373-F1
#
_entry.id   AF-A0ABD3D373-F1
#
_cell.length_a   1.000
_cell.length_b   1.000
_cell.length_c   1.000
_cell.angle_alpha   90.00
_cell.angle_beta   90.00
_cell.angle_gamma   90.00
#
_symmetry.space_group_name_H-M   'P 1'
#
loop_
_entity.id
_entity.type
_entity.pdbx_description
1 polymer ?
#
loop_
_entity_poly.entity_id
_entity_poly.type
_entity_poly.pdbx_seq_one_letter_code
_entity_poly.pdbx_strand_id
1 'polypeptide(L)'
;MDMEKLMQTYPNVTRVELEKIREIRQFGNRCFVWDVESLNKKREYVKTNGRKSVEAGPLVQMLSVHVIPSDKLIDQNKPLTIYGRIYVEYRDTTSGEMIIHDLFSRKCDDAQVLGPSGGPLTLIGPDDPCSWPFDDCTPLNNNTRLVVDVFIGEGNKLFAEKQLCCDYEDMTNDLEKIELYYVHGEVFSLALSYIEMPFAVYGNVQVDFFSNQENRFINVKGRIVARYGNIKGSECTLFEKEHDNEFERVEKKDPKCRIASMRLCRCWVGLPMYSSLILDLDLSEFETGRKILKETLEFRVRSEVLDYEFLFDDDIVILIHVGWSSSSSQGRLKLMELDDDDDDDESSGDDEHIDEASCVPVASSSNFFFKFPDLGCLAYSVEIFSVFIYREKYKPLQVYGSIQVASDECMFYVFKREGKEDAFGLPEHSKTLPILDGPRLYDAYDSLEMKIDLKDVENQWHIKGYVKWCPRDIEYGVSNQQLCSVIQGQDGNFAAIHYTIFSEYAEYAIVGLLCIPKNGGHFRPKVYGSLVAQYDNYDYTTRYNKDYYRIVLFQRNRDDAAQPGPDGFIPLSRSVFAVLEKSSLIIEANIGDGLSDELESSFRELEFKVCTMGTIKRKLIMERNDYSIYIYVRWQ
;
A
#
# COMPACT_ATOMS: atom_id res chain seq x y z
N MET A 1 42.13 3.14 7.53
CA MET A 1 41.57 1.94 6.89
C MET A 1 41.67 2.13 5.39
N ASP A 2 42.17 1.15 4.65
CA ASP A 2 42.39 1.26 3.21
C ASP A 2 41.07 1.02 2.45
N MET A 3 40.63 2.03 1.71
CA MET A 3 39.37 2.01 0.94
C MET A 3 39.45 1.01 -0.22
N GLU A 4 40.62 0.85 -0.83
CA GLU A 4 40.79 -0.09 -1.95
C GLU A 4 40.65 -1.54 -1.47
N LYS A 5 41.23 -1.86 -0.31
CA LYS A 5 41.09 -3.18 0.30
C LYS A 5 39.63 -3.52 0.63
N LEU A 6 38.84 -2.53 1.03
CA LEU A 6 37.41 -2.74 1.31
C LEU A 6 36.60 -2.96 0.06
N MET A 7 36.85 -2.20 -1.01
CA MET A 7 36.18 -2.39 -2.29
C MET A 7 36.49 -3.77 -2.91
N GLN A 8 37.71 -4.28 -2.69
CA GLN A 8 38.07 -5.65 -3.09
C GLN A 8 37.33 -6.72 -2.26
N THR A 9 37.14 -6.46 -0.96
CA THR A 9 36.46 -7.41 -0.04
C THR A 9 34.94 -7.38 -0.23
N TYR A 10 34.38 -6.21 -0.54
CA TYR A 10 32.95 -5.94 -0.65
C TYR A 10 32.62 -5.33 -2.02
N PRO A 11 32.66 -6.14 -3.10
CA PRO A 11 32.59 -5.64 -4.48
C PRO A 11 31.25 -5.02 -4.87
N ASN A 12 30.20 -5.21 -4.06
CA ASN A 12 28.90 -4.62 -4.30
C ASN A 12 28.73 -3.24 -3.66
N VAL A 13 29.77 -2.66 -3.03
CA VAL A 13 29.75 -1.32 -2.44
C VAL A 13 30.65 -0.39 -3.23
N THR A 14 30.13 0.78 -3.60
CA THR A 14 30.86 1.77 -4.38
C THR A 14 31.76 2.64 -3.49
N ARG A 15 32.77 3.26 -4.09
CA ARG A 15 33.66 4.19 -3.38
C ARG A 15 32.90 5.36 -2.74
N VAL A 16 31.95 5.94 -3.47
CA VAL A 16 31.13 7.07 -2.99
C VAL A 16 30.36 6.67 -1.73
N GLU A 17 29.82 5.46 -1.69
CA GLU A 17 29.10 4.96 -0.51
C GLU A 17 30.03 4.72 0.68
N LEU A 18 31.24 4.19 0.45
CA LEU A 18 32.23 4.08 1.51
C LEU A 18 32.62 5.44 2.08
N GLU A 19 32.76 6.46 1.23
CA GLU A 19 33.06 7.83 1.64
C GLU A 19 31.90 8.40 2.49
N LYS A 20 30.65 8.26 2.03
CA LYS A 20 29.45 8.61 2.81
C LYS A 20 29.39 7.91 4.17
N ILE A 21 29.51 6.58 4.21
CA ILE A 21 29.48 5.78 5.46
C ILE A 21 30.60 6.24 6.40
N ARG A 22 31.77 6.59 5.87
CA ARG A 22 32.91 7.06 6.67
C ARG A 22 32.66 8.44 7.28
N GLU A 23 32.08 9.37 6.52
CA GLU A 23 31.76 10.72 6.98
C GLU A 23 30.71 10.70 8.10
N ILE A 24 29.63 9.91 7.94
CA ILE A 24 28.59 9.71 8.97
C ILE A 24 29.20 9.26 10.31
N ARG A 25 30.18 8.36 10.24
CA ARG A 25 30.82 7.77 11.43
C ARG A 25 31.80 8.73 12.14
N GLN A 26 32.18 9.86 11.54
CA GLN A 26 32.90 10.91 12.28
C GLN A 26 32.04 11.49 13.42
N PHE A 27 30.73 11.31 13.37
CA PHE A 27 29.76 11.86 14.32
C PHE A 27 29.23 10.85 15.36
N GLY A 28 29.58 9.54 15.28
CA GLY A 28 29.16 8.51 16.25
C GLY A 28 29.91 7.16 16.21
N ASN A 29 30.12 6.53 17.38
CA ASN A 29 30.88 5.29 17.59
C ASN A 29 30.07 3.99 17.30
N ARG A 30 29.92 3.55 16.04
CA ARG A 30 29.63 2.14 15.69
C ARG A 30 30.44 1.65 14.48
N CYS A 31 30.54 0.34 14.30
CA CYS A 31 31.46 -0.36 13.38
C CYS A 31 31.20 -0.11 11.88
N PHE A 32 31.91 0.86 11.29
CA PHE A 32 31.96 1.16 9.84
C PHE A 32 32.00 -0.10 8.93
N VAL A 33 32.81 -1.10 9.29
CA VAL A 33 32.97 -2.35 8.51
C VAL A 33 31.67 -3.16 8.42
N TRP A 34 30.89 -3.17 9.51
CA TRP A 34 29.65 -3.94 9.58
C TRP A 34 28.58 -3.37 8.63
N ASP A 35 28.50 -2.04 8.51
CA ASP A 35 27.56 -1.39 7.58
C ASP A 35 27.91 -1.72 6.13
N VAL A 36 29.21 -1.68 5.80
CA VAL A 36 29.72 -2.01 4.46
C VAL A 36 29.44 -3.49 4.13
N GLU A 37 29.72 -4.39 5.07
CA GLU A 37 29.43 -5.82 4.91
C GLU A 37 27.94 -6.09 4.73
N SER A 38 27.10 -5.45 5.55
CA SER A 38 25.64 -5.58 5.50
C SER A 38 25.09 -5.13 4.14
N LEU A 39 25.52 -3.95 3.65
CA LEU A 39 25.14 -3.43 2.34
C LEU A 39 25.58 -4.36 1.21
N ASN A 40 26.80 -4.90 1.28
CA ASN A 40 27.31 -5.85 0.29
C ASN A 40 26.47 -7.13 0.24
N LYS A 41 26.25 -7.78 1.39
CA LYS A 41 25.47 -9.02 1.52
C LYS A 41 24.05 -8.82 1.01
N LYS A 42 23.44 -7.69 1.31
CA LYS A 42 22.10 -7.35 0.85
C LYS A 42 22.02 -7.25 -0.67
N ARG A 43 22.97 -6.57 -1.32
CA ARG A 43 22.99 -6.43 -2.78
C ARG A 43 23.24 -7.76 -3.48
N GLU A 44 24.09 -8.60 -2.90
CA GLU A 44 24.29 -9.97 -3.37
C GLU A 44 23.02 -10.81 -3.26
N TYR A 45 22.31 -10.68 -2.13
CA TYR A 45 21.02 -11.32 -1.94
C TYR A 45 19.98 -10.85 -2.97
N VAL A 46 19.86 -9.54 -3.22
CA VAL A 46 18.94 -8.98 -4.23
C VAL A 46 19.29 -9.42 -5.65
N LYS A 47 20.57 -9.51 -6.01
CA LYS A 47 20.99 -10.06 -7.31
C LYS A 47 20.53 -11.51 -7.48
N THR A 48 20.58 -12.30 -6.40
CA THR A 48 20.31 -13.73 -6.42
C THR A 48 18.80 -14.03 -6.36
N ASN A 49 18.08 -13.38 -5.45
CA ASN A 49 16.67 -13.67 -5.13
C ASN A 49 15.68 -12.63 -5.67
N GLY A 50 16.18 -11.50 -6.18
CA GLY A 50 15.35 -10.37 -6.57
C GLY A 50 15.02 -9.46 -5.38
N ARG A 51 14.12 -8.49 -5.59
CA ARG A 51 13.71 -7.54 -4.54
C ARG A 51 12.60 -8.14 -3.67
N LYS A 52 12.68 -7.89 -2.36
CA LYS A 52 11.54 -8.17 -1.46
C LYS A 52 10.36 -7.28 -1.84
N SER A 53 9.16 -7.83 -1.76
CA SER A 53 7.92 -7.08 -1.97
C SER A 53 7.72 -6.00 -0.91
N VAL A 54 6.92 -5.01 -1.26
CA VAL A 54 6.40 -4.01 -0.34
C VAL A 54 4.88 -4.14 -0.34
N GLU A 55 4.28 -4.18 0.84
CA GLU A 55 2.83 -4.16 0.94
C GLU A 55 2.32 -2.75 0.61
N ALA A 56 1.40 -2.68 -0.34
CA ALA A 56 0.87 -1.45 -0.91
C ALA A 56 -0.63 -1.57 -1.09
N GLY A 57 -1.33 -0.44 -1.15
CA GLY A 57 -2.78 -0.42 -1.28
C GLY A 57 -3.32 0.90 -1.81
N PRO A 58 -4.65 1.01 -1.92
CA PRO A 58 -5.30 2.20 -2.42
C PRO A 58 -5.26 3.33 -1.38
N LEU A 59 -4.64 4.45 -1.73
CA LEU A 59 -4.44 5.62 -0.88
C LEU A 59 -4.97 6.88 -1.52
N VAL A 60 -5.31 7.86 -0.68
CA VAL A 60 -5.54 9.24 -1.10
C VAL A 60 -4.62 10.18 -0.36
N GLN A 61 -4.03 11.13 -1.08
CA GLN A 61 -3.18 12.18 -0.50
C GLN A 61 -3.71 13.54 -0.90
N MET A 62 -4.01 14.38 0.10
CA MET A 62 -4.28 15.80 -0.13
C MET A 62 -2.98 16.51 -0.47
N LEU A 63 -2.91 17.14 -1.64
CA LEU A 63 -1.72 17.86 -2.11
C LEU A 63 -1.73 19.31 -1.63
N SER A 64 -2.82 20.03 -1.92
CA SER A 64 -2.97 21.43 -1.51
C SER A 64 -4.44 21.83 -1.37
N VAL A 65 -4.69 22.88 -0.59
CA VAL A 65 -5.98 23.54 -0.52
C VAL A 65 -5.76 25.04 -0.71
N HIS A 66 -6.40 25.62 -1.72
CA HIS A 66 -6.31 27.04 -2.03
C HIS A 66 -7.62 27.76 -1.73
N VAL A 67 -7.53 28.88 -1.03
CA VAL A 67 -8.64 29.81 -0.81
C VAL A 67 -8.73 30.76 -1.99
N ILE A 68 -9.91 30.84 -2.61
CA ILE A 68 -10.23 31.72 -3.73
C ILE A 68 -11.31 32.71 -3.26
N PRO A 69 -10.95 33.93 -2.85
CA PRO A 69 -11.93 34.94 -2.46
C PRO A 69 -12.77 35.42 -3.66
N SER A 70 -13.99 35.87 -3.39
CA SER A 70 -14.80 36.58 -4.39
C SER A 70 -14.23 37.95 -4.72
N ASP A 71 -14.57 38.48 -5.91
CA ASP A 71 -14.16 39.82 -6.35
C ASP A 71 -14.47 40.91 -5.29
N LYS A 72 -15.60 40.79 -4.60
CA LYS A 72 -16.01 41.70 -3.52
C LYS A 72 -15.05 41.74 -2.33
N LEU A 73 -14.39 40.62 -2.02
CA LEU A 73 -13.37 40.55 -0.97
C LEU A 73 -12.03 41.08 -1.49
N ILE A 74 -11.67 40.75 -2.73
CA ILE A 74 -10.43 41.21 -3.37
C ILE A 74 -10.41 42.75 -3.42
N ASP A 75 -11.53 43.38 -3.78
CA ASP A 75 -11.70 44.83 -3.84
C ASP A 75 -11.48 45.53 -2.49
N GLN A 76 -11.68 44.82 -1.37
CA GLN A 76 -11.43 45.38 -0.03
C GLN A 76 -9.95 45.46 0.31
N ASN A 77 -9.09 44.74 -0.42
CA ASN A 77 -7.64 44.70 -0.24
C ASN A 77 -7.20 44.44 1.22
N LYS A 78 -7.96 43.62 1.94
CA LYS A 78 -7.68 43.23 3.33
C LYS A 78 -7.14 41.81 3.40
N PRO A 79 -6.23 41.50 4.34
CA PRO A 79 -5.85 40.12 4.63
C PRO A 79 -7.07 39.28 5.03
N LEU A 80 -7.06 38.00 4.67
CA LEU A 80 -8.13 37.06 4.97
C LEU A 80 -7.71 36.18 6.15
N THR A 81 -8.54 36.10 7.18
CA THR A 81 -8.33 35.19 8.32
C THR A 81 -9.15 33.93 8.15
N ILE A 82 -8.49 32.77 8.07
CA ILE A 82 -9.11 31.46 7.84
C ILE A 82 -8.95 30.59 9.08
N TYR A 83 -10.05 30.02 9.57
CA TYR A 83 -10.04 29.05 10.67
C TYR A 83 -11.12 27.99 10.45
N GLY A 84 -11.15 26.96 11.29
CA GLY A 84 -12.03 25.80 11.16
C GLY A 84 -11.26 24.51 10.92
N ARG A 85 -11.91 23.55 10.28
CA ARG A 85 -11.43 22.18 10.13
C ARG A 85 -11.62 21.68 8.69
N ILE A 86 -10.60 21.06 8.14
CA ILE A 86 -10.70 20.19 6.96
C ILE A 86 -10.16 18.84 7.40
N TYR A 87 -10.96 17.80 7.26
CA TYR A 87 -10.58 16.48 7.76
C TYR A 87 -11.10 15.38 6.84
N VAL A 88 -10.45 14.23 6.91
CA VAL A 88 -10.92 13.00 6.27
C VAL A 88 -11.38 12.05 7.36
N GLU A 89 -12.56 11.48 7.20
CA GLU A 89 -13.06 10.42 8.06
C GLU A 89 -13.26 9.14 7.26
N TYR A 90 -12.96 8.00 7.86
CA TYR A 90 -13.25 6.70 7.29
C TYR A 90 -13.53 5.69 8.41
N ARG A 91 -14.22 4.62 8.08
CA ARG A 91 -14.45 3.51 9.00
C ARG A 91 -13.32 2.50 8.85
N ASP A 92 -12.66 2.18 9.95
CA ASP A 92 -11.75 1.05 10.02
C ASP A 92 -12.55 -0.25 9.89
N THR A 93 -12.22 -1.08 8.91
CA THR A 93 -12.93 -2.34 8.66
C THR A 93 -12.57 -3.43 9.67
N THR A 94 -11.43 -3.31 10.36
CA THR A 94 -10.99 -4.28 11.37
C THR A 94 -11.62 -4.01 12.73
N SER A 95 -11.54 -2.76 13.22
CA SER A 95 -12.14 -2.38 14.51
C SER A 95 -13.61 -1.96 14.42
N GLY A 96 -14.07 -1.54 13.24
CA GLY A 96 -15.39 -0.93 13.05
C GLY A 96 -15.46 0.54 13.50
N GLU A 97 -14.38 1.10 14.05
CA GLU A 97 -14.29 2.46 14.57
C GLU A 97 -14.22 3.50 13.45
N MET A 98 -14.71 4.72 13.72
CA MET A 98 -14.54 5.85 12.84
C MET A 98 -13.22 6.56 13.17
N ILE A 99 -12.32 6.62 12.19
CA ILE A 99 -11.06 7.35 12.29
C ILE A 99 -11.23 8.71 11.62
N ILE A 100 -10.70 9.76 12.25
CA ILE A 100 -10.75 11.13 11.74
C ILE A 100 -9.33 11.70 11.68
N HIS A 101 -8.94 12.16 10.50
CA HIS A 101 -7.64 12.75 10.20
C HIS A 101 -7.78 14.22 9.85
N ASP A 102 -7.19 15.09 10.66
CA ASP A 102 -7.18 16.51 10.38
C ASP A 102 -6.12 16.85 9.34
N LEU A 103 -6.57 17.45 8.24
CA LEU A 103 -5.71 18.02 7.20
C LEU A 103 -5.48 19.52 7.43
N PHE A 104 -6.41 20.17 8.14
CA PHE A 104 -6.32 21.56 8.58
C PHE A 104 -7.18 21.69 9.83
N SER A 105 -6.63 22.24 10.91
CA SER A 105 -7.38 22.47 12.14
C SER A 105 -6.84 23.71 12.83
N ARG A 106 -7.64 24.78 12.81
CA ARG A 106 -7.28 26.07 13.43
C ARG A 106 -8.47 26.65 14.16
N LYS A 107 -8.22 27.18 15.34
CA LYS A 107 -9.22 27.95 16.09
C LYS A 107 -9.21 29.41 15.63
N CYS A 108 -10.25 30.16 16.00
CA CYS A 108 -10.40 31.56 15.57
C CYS A 108 -9.25 32.47 16.07
N ASP A 109 -8.66 32.15 17.23
CA ASP A 109 -7.53 32.87 17.83
C ASP A 109 -6.17 32.52 17.22
N ASP A 110 -6.08 31.40 16.48
CA ASP A 110 -4.91 30.95 15.71
C ASP A 110 -5.26 30.82 14.21
N ALA A 111 -6.08 31.74 13.71
CA ALA A 111 -6.49 31.75 12.31
C ALA A 111 -5.27 31.98 11.39
N GLN A 112 -5.22 31.26 10.27
CA GLN A 112 -4.22 31.51 9.24
C GLN A 112 -4.54 32.80 8.50
N VAL A 113 -3.55 33.69 8.38
CA VAL A 113 -3.69 34.95 7.66
C VAL A 113 -3.17 34.78 6.24
N LEU A 114 -4.03 35.03 5.25
CA LEU A 114 -3.70 35.03 3.84
C LEU A 114 -3.73 36.44 3.26
N GLY A 115 -3.06 36.62 2.12
CA GLY A 115 -3.15 37.87 1.36
C GLY A 115 -4.57 38.13 0.82
N PRO A 116 -4.84 39.36 0.33
CA PRO A 116 -6.17 39.75 -0.17
C PRO A 116 -6.67 38.91 -1.37
N SER A 117 -5.75 38.34 -2.14
CA SER A 117 -6.04 37.44 -3.26
C SER A 117 -6.29 35.99 -2.84
N GLY A 118 -6.27 35.67 -1.55
CA GLY A 118 -6.26 34.30 -1.05
C GLY A 118 -4.87 33.65 -1.19
N GLY A 119 -4.84 32.32 -1.17
CA GLY A 119 -3.59 31.57 -1.16
C GLY A 119 -3.76 30.14 -0.64
N PRO A 120 -2.66 29.37 -0.59
CA PRO A 120 -2.65 28.02 -0.04
C PRO A 120 -2.86 28.05 1.49
N LEU A 121 -3.59 27.07 2.00
CA LEU A 121 -3.63 26.76 3.43
C LEU A 121 -2.42 25.91 3.81
N THR A 122 -1.90 26.12 5.02
CA THR A 122 -0.86 25.27 5.60
C THR A 122 -1.54 24.02 6.12
N LEU A 123 -1.46 22.95 5.33
CA LEU A 123 -2.00 21.65 5.70
C LEU A 123 -1.13 21.01 6.78
N ILE A 124 -1.78 20.31 7.69
CA ILE A 124 -1.16 19.50 8.74
C ILE A 124 -1.24 18.02 8.41
N GLY A 125 -0.40 17.22 9.05
CA GLY A 125 -0.49 15.76 9.03
C GLY A 125 -0.97 15.21 10.36
N PRO A 126 -1.15 13.88 10.45
CA PRO A 126 -1.22 13.21 11.73
C PRO A 126 0.20 13.25 12.34
N ASP A 127 0.47 14.33 13.08
CA ASP A 127 1.82 14.80 13.39
C ASP A 127 2.34 14.31 14.75
N ASP A 128 2.29 13.00 15.00
CA ASP A 128 3.22 12.40 15.97
C ASP A 128 4.38 11.71 15.21
N PRO A 129 5.60 12.28 15.20
CA PRO A 129 6.76 11.60 14.59
C PRO A 129 7.12 10.27 15.29
N CYS A 130 6.46 9.95 16.40
CA CYS A 130 6.54 8.69 17.12
C CYS A 130 5.24 7.85 17.05
N SER A 131 4.17 8.29 16.36
CA SER A 131 3.00 7.45 16.15
C SER A 131 3.34 6.28 15.22
N TRP A 132 2.79 5.12 15.56
CA TRP A 132 2.86 3.95 14.71
C TRP A 132 2.06 4.20 13.43
N PRO A 133 2.51 3.70 12.26
CA PRO A 133 1.99 4.05 10.93
C PRO A 133 0.50 3.77 10.71
N PHE A 134 -0.12 2.95 11.57
CA PHE A 134 -1.51 2.54 11.44
C PHE A 134 -2.53 3.66 11.73
N ASP A 135 -2.11 4.68 12.47
CA ASP A 135 -2.98 5.78 12.90
C ASP A 135 -3.03 6.94 11.91
N ASP A 136 -2.19 6.90 10.88
CA ASP A 136 -1.78 8.07 10.08
C ASP A 136 -2.12 7.90 8.58
N CYS A 137 -2.65 6.73 8.20
CA CYS A 137 -3.02 6.40 6.83
C CYS A 137 -4.41 6.95 6.48
N THR A 138 -4.59 7.49 5.29
CA THR A 138 -5.91 7.77 4.70
C THR A 138 -6.21 6.71 3.62
N PRO A 139 -6.67 5.51 4.00
CA PRO A 139 -7.03 4.49 3.02
C PRO A 139 -8.17 5.02 2.15
N LEU A 140 -8.15 4.64 0.87
CA LEU A 140 -9.23 4.92 -0.05
C LEU A 140 -10.21 3.75 -0.03
N ASN A 141 -11.15 3.79 0.91
CA ASN A 141 -12.26 2.85 1.00
C ASN A 141 -13.58 3.56 0.69
N ASN A 142 -14.66 2.80 0.49
CA ASN A 142 -15.95 3.39 0.11
C ASN A 142 -16.61 4.25 1.21
N ASN A 143 -16.06 4.23 2.44
CA ASN A 143 -16.52 5.07 3.54
C ASN A 143 -15.62 6.30 3.76
N THR A 144 -14.58 6.50 2.94
CA THR A 144 -13.68 7.64 3.05
C THR A 144 -14.40 8.91 2.61
N ARG A 145 -14.55 9.87 3.53
CA ARG A 145 -15.25 11.14 3.32
C ARG A 145 -14.33 12.29 3.67
N LEU A 146 -14.18 13.22 2.73
CA LEU A 146 -13.57 14.51 2.95
C LEU A 146 -14.63 15.50 3.43
N VAL A 147 -14.40 16.11 4.58
CA VAL A 147 -15.27 17.11 5.17
C VAL A 147 -14.52 18.44 5.27
N VAL A 148 -15.18 19.49 4.79
CA VAL A 148 -14.72 20.88 4.85
C VAL A 148 -15.69 21.61 5.76
N ASP A 149 -15.18 22.19 6.84
CA ASP A 149 -15.91 23.09 7.74
C ASP A 149 -15.01 24.27 8.10
N VAL A 150 -14.95 25.28 7.23
CA VAL A 150 -14.05 26.43 7.39
C VAL A 150 -14.78 27.76 7.40
N PHE A 151 -14.15 28.76 8.00
CA PHE A 151 -14.68 30.09 8.20
C PHE A 151 -13.70 31.14 7.71
N ILE A 152 -14.22 32.24 7.14
CA ILE A 152 -13.44 33.45 6.82
C ILE A 152 -13.96 34.66 7.60
N GLY A 153 -13.04 35.36 8.27
CA GLY A 153 -13.35 36.60 8.98
C GLY A 153 -14.39 36.43 10.07
N GLU A 154 -15.32 37.38 10.19
CA GLU A 154 -16.39 37.36 11.21
C GLU A 154 -17.58 36.47 10.80
N GLY A 155 -17.32 35.17 10.59
CA GLY A 155 -18.38 34.16 10.57
C GLY A 155 -18.90 33.69 9.20
N ASN A 156 -18.23 34.02 8.09
CA ASN A 156 -18.61 33.44 6.78
C ASN A 156 -18.20 31.97 6.73
N LYS A 157 -19.18 31.07 6.88
CA LYS A 157 -18.98 29.61 6.92
C LYS A 157 -19.02 29.01 5.53
N LEU A 158 -18.12 28.06 5.26
CA LEU A 158 -18.17 27.14 4.13
C LEU A 158 -18.19 25.71 4.67
N PHE A 159 -19.23 24.96 4.28
CA PHE A 159 -19.37 23.55 4.62
C PHE A 159 -19.58 22.73 3.37
N ALA A 160 -18.83 21.64 3.23
CA ALA A 160 -19.04 20.66 2.18
C ALA A 160 -18.53 19.28 2.60
N GLU A 161 -19.14 18.26 2.01
CA GLU A 161 -18.71 16.88 2.17
C GLU A 161 -18.54 16.25 0.79
N LYS A 162 -17.50 15.44 0.62
CA LYS A 162 -17.24 14.68 -0.59
C LYS A 162 -16.83 13.27 -0.22
N GLN A 163 -17.51 12.28 -0.79
CA GLN A 163 -17.06 10.90 -0.76
C GLN A 163 -15.86 10.74 -1.70
N LEU A 164 -14.78 10.15 -1.21
CA LEU A 164 -13.59 9.83 -1.98
C LEU A 164 -13.65 8.34 -2.31
N CYS A 165 -13.59 7.98 -3.60
CA CYS A 165 -13.65 6.59 -4.04
C CYS A 165 -12.93 6.41 -5.38
N CYS A 166 -12.33 5.23 -5.57
CA CYS A 166 -11.73 4.81 -6.84
C CYS A 166 -12.78 4.46 -7.92
N ASP A 167 -13.94 5.11 -7.97
CA ASP A 167 -15.01 4.77 -8.90
C ASP A 167 -14.87 5.56 -10.21
N TYR A 168 -13.86 5.20 -11.01
CA TYR A 168 -13.71 5.74 -12.36
C TYR A 168 -14.77 5.12 -13.28
N GLU A 169 -15.66 5.93 -13.84
CA GLU A 169 -16.50 5.52 -15.00
C GLU A 169 -15.64 5.36 -16.28
N ASP A 170 -14.47 6.01 -16.31
CA ASP A 170 -13.56 5.96 -17.46
C ASP A 170 -12.68 4.70 -17.37
N MET A 171 -12.81 3.82 -18.37
CA MET A 171 -12.22 2.48 -18.42
C MET A 171 -10.71 2.47 -18.72
N THR A 172 -10.08 3.64 -18.78
CA THR A 172 -8.83 3.83 -19.54
C THR A 172 -7.56 3.94 -18.69
N ASN A 173 -7.62 4.15 -17.37
CA ASN A 173 -6.42 4.21 -16.52
C ASN A 173 -6.68 3.77 -15.08
N ASP A 174 -5.97 2.73 -14.61
CA ASP A 174 -5.75 2.42 -13.19
C ASP A 174 -4.57 3.22 -12.62
N LEU A 175 -4.28 4.36 -13.26
CA LEU A 175 -3.21 5.25 -12.89
C LEU A 175 -3.78 6.44 -12.14
N GLU A 176 -2.93 7.02 -11.32
CA GLU A 176 -3.15 8.15 -10.47
C GLU A 176 -3.72 9.31 -11.26
N LYS A 177 -4.79 9.88 -10.73
CA LYS A 177 -5.35 11.12 -11.24
C LYS A 177 -5.23 12.18 -10.15
N ILE A 178 -4.56 13.28 -10.50
CA ILE A 178 -4.69 14.50 -9.71
C ILE A 178 -6.08 15.03 -9.99
N GLU A 179 -6.89 15.06 -8.95
CA GLU A 179 -8.25 15.56 -8.96
C GLU A 179 -8.29 16.95 -8.34
N LEU A 180 -9.10 17.82 -8.94
CA LEU A 180 -9.35 19.16 -8.44
C LEU A 180 -10.82 19.26 -8.07
N TYR A 181 -11.09 19.48 -6.79
CA TYR A 181 -12.43 19.63 -6.26
C TYR A 181 -12.67 21.07 -5.79
N TYR A 182 -13.72 21.68 -6.31
CA TYR A 182 -14.11 23.03 -5.93
C TYR A 182 -15.28 23.01 -4.96
N VAL A 183 -15.12 23.68 -3.83
CA VAL A 183 -16.20 23.97 -2.89
C VAL A 183 -16.57 25.43 -3.05
N HIS A 184 -17.77 25.70 -3.57
CA HIS A 184 -18.23 27.05 -3.82
C HIS A 184 -19.00 27.60 -2.62
N GLY A 185 -18.57 28.77 -2.14
CA GLY A 185 -19.31 29.59 -1.19
C GLY A 185 -19.67 30.94 -1.80
N GLU A 186 -20.58 31.66 -1.12
CA GLU A 186 -21.03 32.98 -1.57
C GLU A 186 -19.91 34.03 -1.55
N VAL A 187 -19.01 33.92 -0.57
CA VAL A 187 -17.98 34.94 -0.29
C VAL A 187 -16.59 34.47 -0.72
N PHE A 188 -16.35 33.17 -0.69
CA PHE A 188 -15.10 32.53 -1.11
C PHE A 188 -15.38 31.10 -1.58
N SER A 189 -14.47 30.55 -2.37
CA SER A 189 -14.43 29.14 -2.73
C SER A 189 -13.13 28.51 -2.24
N LEU A 190 -13.11 27.19 -2.13
CA LEU A 190 -11.88 26.41 -1.96
C LEU A 190 -11.62 25.59 -3.22
N ALA A 191 -10.35 25.49 -3.61
CA ALA A 191 -9.87 24.52 -4.58
C ALA A 191 -8.98 23.49 -3.87
N LEU A 192 -9.44 22.25 -3.81
CA LEU A 192 -8.76 21.15 -3.14
C LEU A 192 -8.12 20.26 -4.22
N SER A 193 -6.80 20.14 -4.18
CA SER A 193 -6.02 19.27 -5.06
C SER A 193 -5.63 18.03 -4.30
N TYR A 194 -5.99 16.86 -4.80
CA TYR A 194 -5.64 15.58 -4.20
C TYR A 194 -5.31 14.53 -5.27
N ILE A 195 -4.67 13.45 -4.84
CA ILE A 195 -4.29 12.34 -5.72
C ILE A 195 -4.78 11.03 -5.13
N GLU A 196 -5.43 10.23 -5.96
CA GLU A 196 -5.84 8.85 -5.65
C GLU A 196 -4.83 7.88 -6.26
N MET A 197 -4.36 6.93 -5.46
CA MET A 197 -3.24 6.06 -5.81
C MET A 197 -3.59 4.60 -5.52
N PRO A 198 -3.93 3.77 -6.52
CA PRO A 198 -4.33 2.37 -6.31
C PRO A 198 -3.23 1.48 -5.74
N PHE A 199 -1.97 1.80 -6.04
CA PHE A 199 -0.79 1.06 -5.61
C PHE A 199 0.19 2.03 -4.96
N ALA A 200 -0.01 2.33 -3.68
CA ALA A 200 0.86 3.26 -2.96
C ALA A 200 1.27 2.77 -1.58
N VAL A 201 2.31 3.41 -1.07
CA VAL A 201 2.87 3.24 0.27
C VAL A 201 2.98 4.60 0.94
N TYR A 202 3.05 4.62 2.27
CA TYR A 202 3.35 5.86 3.00
C TYR A 202 4.85 5.99 3.26
N GLY A 203 5.36 7.20 3.09
CA GLY A 203 6.70 7.59 3.51
C GLY A 203 6.60 8.64 4.63
N ASN A 204 7.22 8.38 5.78
CA ASN A 204 7.43 9.37 6.82
C ASN A 204 8.76 10.10 6.57
N VAL A 205 8.69 11.38 6.18
CA VAL A 205 9.85 12.23 5.95
C VAL A 205 10.26 12.87 7.27
N GLN A 206 11.52 12.71 7.64
CA GLN A 206 12.12 13.38 8.80
C GLN A 206 13.39 14.10 8.38
N VAL A 207 13.65 15.23 9.03
CA VAL A 207 14.83 16.07 8.79
C VAL A 207 15.52 16.32 10.12
N ASP A 208 16.69 15.70 10.28
CA ASP A 208 17.48 15.73 11.50
C ASP A 208 18.78 16.51 11.29
N PHE A 209 19.12 17.33 12.27
CA PHE A 209 20.33 18.14 12.31
C PHE A 209 21.30 17.57 13.34
N PHE A 210 22.55 17.41 12.91
CA PHE A 210 23.68 17.02 13.73
C PHE A 210 24.67 18.17 13.72
N SER A 211 25.04 18.69 14.89
CA SER A 211 26.08 19.71 14.99
C SER A 211 27.07 19.36 16.09
N ASN A 212 28.36 19.53 15.76
CA ASN A 212 29.48 19.41 16.68
C ASN A 212 29.63 20.64 17.58
N GLN A 213 28.92 21.74 17.29
CA GLN A 213 28.97 22.93 18.12
C GLN A 213 28.17 22.76 19.43
N GLU A 214 28.61 23.43 20.49
CA GLU A 214 27.90 23.52 21.78
C GLU A 214 26.58 24.30 21.68
N ASN A 215 26.34 25.00 20.57
CA ASN A 215 25.08 25.67 20.32
C ASN A 215 23.92 24.67 20.37
N ARG A 216 22.96 24.95 21.24
CA ARG A 216 21.84 24.05 21.57
C ARG A 216 20.71 24.08 20.55
N PHE A 217 20.69 25.07 19.66
CA PHE A 217 19.63 25.27 18.69
C PHE A 217 20.11 25.96 17.41
N ILE A 218 19.36 25.78 16.32
CA ILE A 218 19.48 26.54 15.07
C ILE A 218 18.10 27.03 14.64
N ASN A 219 18.00 28.30 14.23
CA ASN A 219 16.76 28.88 13.74
C ASN A 219 16.73 28.74 12.21
N VAL A 220 15.87 27.87 11.70
CA VAL A 220 15.80 27.51 10.28
C VAL A 220 14.60 28.17 9.62
N LYS A 221 14.80 28.74 8.44
CA LYS A 221 13.76 29.28 7.56
C LYS A 221 13.93 28.72 6.15
N GLY A 222 12.87 28.74 5.35
CA GLY A 222 12.89 28.26 3.98
C GLY A 222 11.72 27.32 3.67
N ARG A 223 11.93 26.40 2.72
CA ARG A 223 10.86 25.57 2.18
C ARG A 223 11.34 24.15 1.86
N ILE A 224 10.47 23.17 2.13
CA ILE A 224 10.63 21.77 1.73
C ILE A 224 9.37 21.34 0.97
N VAL A 225 9.56 20.85 -0.25
CA VAL A 225 8.48 20.39 -1.12
C VAL A 225 8.74 18.95 -1.55
N ALA A 226 7.75 18.10 -1.35
CA ALA A 226 7.70 16.77 -1.93
C ALA A 226 6.98 16.81 -3.29
N ARG A 227 7.51 16.05 -4.25
CA ARG A 227 6.94 15.85 -5.60
C ARG A 227 7.09 14.39 -5.99
N TYR A 228 6.29 13.93 -6.95
CA TYR A 228 6.43 12.59 -7.51
C TYR A 228 7.15 12.68 -8.86
N GLY A 229 8.21 11.89 -9.04
CA GLY A 229 9.06 11.98 -10.23
C GLY A 229 8.34 11.83 -11.56
N ASN A 230 7.32 10.96 -11.61
CA ASN A 230 6.57 10.67 -12.82
C ASN A 230 5.26 11.45 -12.98
N ILE A 231 4.90 12.31 -12.02
CA ILE A 231 3.59 12.98 -11.98
C ILE A 231 3.82 14.49 -11.88
N LYS A 232 3.45 15.22 -12.93
CA LYS A 232 3.59 16.68 -12.96
C LYS A 232 2.50 17.34 -12.12
N GLY A 233 2.86 18.42 -11.41
CA GLY A 233 1.93 19.22 -10.60
C GLY A 233 1.57 18.60 -9.25
N SER A 234 2.25 17.55 -8.81
CA SER A 234 1.97 16.84 -7.57
C SER A 234 2.69 17.42 -6.35
N GLU A 235 2.79 18.75 -6.27
CA GLU A 235 3.58 19.41 -5.23
C GLU A 235 2.87 19.33 -3.87
N CYS A 236 3.66 19.02 -2.85
CA CYS A 236 3.22 18.80 -1.49
C CYS A 236 4.20 19.53 -0.57
N THR A 237 3.78 20.66 0.00
CA THR A 237 4.63 21.42 0.93
C THR A 237 4.70 20.71 2.28
N LEU A 238 5.90 20.34 2.70
CA LEU A 238 6.22 19.71 4.00
C LEU A 238 6.58 20.76 5.05
N PHE A 239 7.23 21.83 4.61
CA PHE A 239 7.69 22.92 5.47
C PHE A 239 7.74 24.21 4.67
N GLU A 240 7.25 25.31 5.24
CA GLU A 240 7.34 26.64 4.65
C GLU A 240 7.38 27.71 5.74
N LYS A 241 8.49 28.42 5.78
CA LYS A 241 8.81 29.54 6.66
C LYS A 241 9.64 30.55 5.87
N GLU A 242 9.02 31.23 4.90
CA GLU A 242 9.72 32.17 4.01
C GLU A 242 9.52 33.65 4.41
N HIS A 243 8.56 33.96 5.30
CA HIS A 243 8.30 35.32 5.75
C HIS A 243 9.37 35.84 6.72
N ASP A 244 9.62 37.15 6.68
CA ASP A 244 10.75 37.82 7.39
C ASP A 244 10.81 37.60 8.91
N ASN A 245 9.72 37.15 9.53
CA ASN A 245 9.62 36.91 10.97
C ASN A 245 9.31 35.45 11.34
N GLU A 246 9.34 34.54 10.36
CA GLU A 246 9.00 33.13 10.57
C GLU A 246 10.24 32.24 10.51
N PHE A 247 10.40 31.40 11.53
CA PHE A 247 11.43 30.38 11.60
C PHE A 247 10.96 29.19 12.44
N GLU A 248 11.63 28.07 12.26
CA GLU A 248 11.53 26.90 13.12
C GLU A 248 12.80 26.80 13.97
N ARG A 249 12.63 26.71 15.29
CA ARG A 249 13.73 26.53 16.22
C ARG A 249 14.03 25.05 16.38
N VAL A 250 15.10 24.59 15.76
CA VAL A 250 15.55 23.19 15.83
C VAL A 250 16.51 23.06 17.00
N GLU A 251 16.07 22.41 18.09
CA GLU A 251 16.84 22.30 19.33
C GLU A 251 17.06 20.85 19.79
N LYS A 252 18.20 20.61 20.46
CA LYS A 252 18.55 19.29 21.01
C LYS A 252 17.65 18.99 22.22
N LYS A 253 16.91 17.88 22.17
CA LYS A 253 16.05 17.44 23.29
C LYS A 253 16.85 17.07 24.55
N ASP A 254 18.07 16.55 24.38
CA ASP A 254 18.99 16.18 25.47
C ASP A 254 20.40 16.72 25.14
N PRO A 255 21.12 17.39 26.06
CA PRO A 255 22.51 17.79 25.87
C PRO A 255 23.47 16.64 25.49
N LYS A 256 23.15 15.39 25.86
CA LYS A 256 23.89 14.18 25.47
C LYS A 256 23.53 13.69 24.07
N CYS A 257 22.36 14.10 23.55
CA CYS A 257 21.92 13.77 22.20
C CYS A 257 22.49 14.78 21.20
N ARG A 258 23.12 14.27 20.14
CA ARG A 258 23.69 15.11 19.07
C ARG A 258 22.67 15.44 17.97
N ILE A 259 21.44 14.95 18.10
CA ILE A 259 20.39 15.01 17.09
C ILE A 259 19.33 16.02 17.51
N ALA A 260 18.98 16.92 16.59
CA ALA A 260 17.85 17.82 16.72
C ALA A 260 16.93 17.65 15.50
N SER A 261 15.70 17.22 15.72
CA SER A 261 14.73 16.99 14.65
C SER A 261 13.95 18.26 14.35
N MET A 262 13.86 18.62 13.08
CA MET A 262 13.05 19.75 12.63
C MET A 262 11.58 19.35 12.51
N ARG A 263 10.69 20.21 13.02
CA ARG A 263 9.25 19.98 12.89
C ARG A 263 8.79 20.36 11.48
N LEU A 264 8.16 19.40 10.81
CA LEU A 264 7.47 19.62 9.54
C LEU A 264 6.00 19.99 9.82
N CYS A 265 5.37 20.70 8.87
CA CYS A 265 3.92 20.90 8.90
C CYS A 265 3.17 19.59 8.61
N ARG A 266 3.78 18.71 7.82
CA ARG A 266 3.34 17.33 7.60
C ARG A 266 4.54 16.48 7.24
N CYS A 267 4.64 15.28 7.78
CA CYS A 267 5.76 14.36 7.52
C CYS A 267 5.35 13.15 6.68
N TRP A 268 4.08 12.76 6.70
CA TRP A 268 3.57 11.61 5.94
C TRP A 268 3.20 11.99 4.50
N VAL A 269 3.73 11.24 3.54
CA VAL A 269 3.43 11.37 2.11
C VAL A 269 3.10 10.01 1.50
N GLY A 270 1.95 9.89 0.83
CA GLY A 270 1.68 8.72 -0.01
C GLY A 270 2.56 8.75 -1.28
N LEU A 271 3.09 7.61 -1.70
CA LEU A 271 3.93 7.46 -2.89
C LEU A 271 3.45 6.30 -3.77
N PRO A 272 3.13 6.56 -5.06
CA PRO A 272 2.89 5.52 -6.05
C PRO A 272 4.06 4.58 -6.25
N MET A 273 3.79 3.27 -6.38
CA MET A 273 4.84 2.24 -6.41
C MET A 273 5.76 2.27 -7.65
N TYR A 274 5.36 2.93 -8.74
CA TYR A 274 6.19 3.13 -9.94
C TYR A 274 6.89 4.49 -9.97
N SER A 275 6.67 5.35 -8.96
CA SER A 275 7.24 6.69 -8.89
C SER A 275 8.39 6.76 -7.89
N SER A 276 9.16 7.85 -7.96
CA SER A 276 10.10 8.24 -6.92
C SER A 276 9.57 9.46 -6.15
N LEU A 277 9.93 9.54 -4.87
CA LEU A 277 9.68 10.72 -4.05
C LEU A 277 10.85 11.68 -4.25
N ILE A 278 10.55 12.85 -4.81
CA ILE A 278 11.52 13.92 -4.98
C ILE A 278 11.30 14.95 -3.87
N LEU A 279 12.34 15.26 -3.10
CA LEU A 279 12.32 16.32 -2.10
C LEU A 279 13.18 17.49 -2.60
N ASP A 280 12.56 18.65 -2.79
CA ASP A 280 13.27 19.91 -3.02
C ASP A 280 13.42 20.63 -1.68
N LEU A 281 14.66 20.92 -1.31
CA LEU A 281 14.99 21.60 -0.07
C LEU A 281 15.64 22.94 -0.41
N ASP A 282 15.17 24.02 0.20
CA ASP A 282 15.82 25.34 0.18
C ASP A 282 15.74 25.92 1.59
N LEU A 283 16.81 25.71 2.38
CA LEU A 283 16.87 26.05 3.79
C LEU A 283 17.99 27.05 4.06
N SER A 284 17.72 27.99 4.95
CA SER A 284 18.67 29.01 5.41
C SER A 284 18.52 29.28 6.89
N GLU A 285 19.59 29.74 7.52
CA GLU A 285 19.59 30.21 8.89
C GLU A 285 18.88 31.57 8.95
N PHE A 286 17.92 31.69 9.87
CA PHE A 286 17.01 32.83 9.93
C PHE A 286 17.74 34.16 10.18
N GLU A 287 18.62 34.20 11.17
CA GLU A 287 19.28 35.43 11.63
C GLU A 287 20.41 35.90 10.70
N THR A 288 21.23 34.96 10.23
CA THR A 288 22.42 35.26 9.42
C THR A 288 22.10 35.31 7.93
N GLY A 289 20.99 34.70 7.51
CA GLY A 289 20.69 34.44 6.11
C GLY A 289 21.67 33.44 5.46
N ARG A 290 22.53 32.78 6.26
CA ARG A 290 23.46 31.76 5.77
C ARG A 290 22.64 30.66 5.14
N LYS A 291 22.94 30.34 3.89
CA LYS A 291 22.31 29.22 3.20
C LYS A 291 22.80 27.92 3.83
N ILE A 292 21.85 27.14 4.34
CA ILE A 292 22.12 25.84 4.97
C ILE A 292 22.13 24.75 3.90
N LEU A 293 21.10 24.75 3.04
CA LEU A 293 20.91 23.69 2.05
C LEU A 293 20.14 24.21 0.84
N LYS A 294 20.54 23.81 -0.38
CA LYS A 294 19.67 23.83 -1.56
C LYS A 294 19.95 22.64 -2.44
N GLU A 295 19.14 21.61 -2.30
CA GLU A 295 19.35 20.32 -2.96
C GLU A 295 18.01 19.71 -3.38
N THR A 296 18.07 18.85 -4.39
CA THR A 296 16.95 18.01 -4.81
C THR A 296 17.37 16.56 -4.61
N LEU A 297 16.62 15.84 -3.77
CA LEU A 297 16.88 14.44 -3.44
C LEU A 297 15.80 13.55 -4.04
N GLU A 298 16.19 12.36 -4.54
CA GLU A 298 15.27 11.36 -5.07
C GLU A 298 15.33 10.08 -4.22
N PHE A 299 14.21 9.74 -3.60
CA PHE A 299 14.02 8.52 -2.80
C PHE A 299 13.15 7.52 -3.56
N ARG A 300 13.43 6.23 -3.38
CA ARG A 300 12.65 5.14 -3.97
C ARG A 300 12.26 4.14 -2.90
N VAL A 301 11.04 3.60 -3.01
CA VAL A 301 10.56 2.59 -2.06
C VAL A 301 11.51 1.39 -2.06
N ARG A 302 12.00 1.05 -0.87
CA ARG A 302 12.86 -0.12 -0.65
C ARG A 302 12.35 -0.83 0.58
N SER A 303 11.85 -2.08 0.41
CA SER A 303 11.25 -2.95 1.43
C SER A 303 12.07 -3.16 2.72
N GLU A 304 13.33 -2.72 2.77
CA GLU A 304 14.27 -3.13 3.83
C GLU A 304 15.38 -2.10 4.13
N VAL A 305 15.39 -0.90 3.54
CA VAL A 305 16.38 0.14 3.90
C VAL A 305 15.60 1.39 4.30
N LEU A 306 15.94 1.99 5.44
CA LEU A 306 15.68 3.41 5.66
C LEU A 306 16.36 4.16 4.50
N ASP A 307 15.60 4.77 3.61
CA ASP A 307 16.19 5.53 2.51
C ASP A 307 16.58 6.88 3.11
N TYR A 308 17.89 7.07 3.32
CA TYR A 308 18.43 8.26 3.94
C TYR A 308 19.51 8.89 3.08
N GLU A 309 19.57 10.21 3.12
CA GLU A 309 20.64 11.00 2.52
C GLU A 309 21.25 11.92 3.57
N PHE A 310 22.59 11.99 3.53
CA PHE A 310 23.38 12.86 4.38
C PHE A 310 23.91 14.02 3.56
N LEU A 311 23.71 15.21 4.09
CA LEU A 311 24.15 16.46 3.48
C LEU A 311 25.07 17.15 4.47
N PHE A 312 26.23 17.57 3.97
CA PHE A 312 27.30 18.12 4.79
C PHE A 312 27.44 19.60 4.48
N ASP A 313 27.26 20.43 5.51
CA ASP A 313 27.69 21.82 5.55
C ASP A 313 28.72 21.94 6.68
N ASP A 314 29.76 22.77 6.54
CA ASP A 314 31.04 22.71 7.29
C ASP A 314 30.94 22.30 8.78
N ASP A 315 29.93 22.80 9.51
CA ASP A 315 29.69 22.58 10.93
C ASP A 315 28.35 21.89 11.27
N ILE A 316 27.55 21.54 10.27
CA ILE A 316 26.20 20.95 10.39
C ILE A 316 26.06 19.79 9.40
N VAL A 317 25.68 18.61 9.91
CA VAL A 317 25.24 17.49 9.08
C VAL A 317 23.73 17.39 9.13
N ILE A 318 23.10 17.32 7.98
CA ILE A 318 21.66 17.14 7.84
C ILE A 318 21.41 15.73 7.35
N LEU A 319 20.58 15.02 8.09
CA LEU A 319 20.07 13.70 7.74
C LEU A 319 18.62 13.88 7.31
N ILE A 320 18.32 13.44 6.09
CA ILE A 320 16.95 13.32 5.62
C ILE A 320 16.68 11.84 5.47
N HIS A 321 15.67 11.33 6.16
CA HIS A 321 15.25 9.95 6.00
C HIS A 321 13.78 9.82 5.70
N VAL A 322 13.46 8.78 4.92
CA VAL A 322 12.10 8.40 4.58
C VAL A 322 11.83 6.99 5.10
N GLY A 323 10.96 6.91 6.10
CA GLY A 323 10.46 5.64 6.65
C GLY A 323 9.28 5.13 5.84
N TRP A 324 9.47 4.06 5.07
CA TRP A 324 8.38 3.45 4.29
C TRP A 324 7.52 2.54 5.15
N SER A 325 6.21 2.73 5.09
CA SER A 325 5.21 1.92 5.79
C SER A 325 4.14 1.44 4.83
N SER A 326 3.60 0.25 5.09
CA SER A 326 2.51 -0.31 4.30
C SER A 326 1.21 0.42 4.59
N SER A 327 0.38 0.54 3.57
CA SER A 327 -1.02 0.88 3.74
C SER A 327 -1.81 -0.41 3.88
N SER A 328 -2.34 -0.72 5.06
CA SER A 328 -3.33 -1.78 5.15
C SER A 328 -4.59 -1.33 4.41
N SER A 329 -5.14 -2.20 3.57
CA SER A 329 -6.41 -1.96 2.87
C SER A 329 -7.60 -1.93 3.85
N GLN A 330 -7.42 -2.47 5.07
CA GLN A 330 -8.48 -2.76 6.03
C GLN A 330 -8.38 -2.02 7.38
N GLY A 331 -7.54 -0.99 7.49
CA GLY A 331 -7.40 -0.20 8.72
C GLY A 331 -6.55 -0.89 9.81
N ARG A 332 -6.70 -0.49 11.08
CA ARG A 332 -5.76 -0.83 12.16
C ARG A 332 -5.64 -2.32 12.38
N LEU A 333 -4.42 -2.80 12.58
CA LEU A 333 -4.19 -4.07 13.26
C LEU A 333 -4.42 -3.86 14.75
N LYS A 334 -5.42 -4.55 15.33
CA LYS A 334 -5.46 -4.72 16.78
C LYS A 334 -4.28 -5.61 17.16
N LEU A 335 -3.19 -5.01 17.64
CA LEU A 335 -2.35 -5.73 18.57
C LEU A 335 -3.27 -6.03 19.77
N MET A 336 -3.43 -7.29 20.15
CA MET A 336 -4.02 -7.60 21.45
C MET A 336 -3.21 -6.80 22.47
N GLU A 337 -3.85 -5.84 23.13
CA GLU A 337 -3.36 -5.33 24.40
C GLU A 337 -3.15 -6.60 25.24
N LEU A 338 -1.88 -6.91 25.51
CA LEU A 338 -1.59 -7.91 26.52
C LEU A 338 -2.18 -7.29 27.78
N ASP A 339 -3.23 -7.92 28.31
CA ASP A 339 -3.61 -7.72 29.69
C ASP A 339 -2.34 -8.00 30.49
N ASP A 340 -1.69 -6.93 30.95
CA ASP A 340 -0.76 -6.99 32.06
C ASP A 340 -1.64 -7.40 33.26
N ASP A 341 -1.95 -8.70 33.34
CA ASP A 341 -2.46 -9.31 34.55
C ASP A 341 -1.36 -9.11 35.59
N ASP A 342 -1.57 -8.10 36.43
CA ASP A 342 -0.90 -7.89 37.71
C ASP A 342 -1.06 -9.15 38.57
N ASP A 343 -0.25 -10.18 38.30
CA ASP A 343 -0.01 -11.26 39.24
C ASP A 343 0.97 -10.74 40.31
N ASP A 344 0.38 -10.05 41.29
CA ASP A 344 0.93 -9.83 42.62
C ASP A 344 1.20 -11.19 43.29
N ASP A 345 2.36 -11.79 43.01
CA ASP A 345 2.90 -12.87 43.84
C ASP A 345 4.19 -12.41 44.52
N GLU A 346 4.02 -12.05 45.79
CA GLU A 346 5.10 -11.83 46.74
C GLU A 346 6.03 -13.05 46.83
N SER A 347 7.29 -12.90 46.42
CA SER A 347 8.37 -13.73 46.96
C SER A 347 9.63 -12.90 47.19
N SER A 348 9.83 -12.60 48.47
CA SER A 348 11.03 -12.11 49.12
C SER A 348 12.35 -12.68 48.61
N GLY A 349 13.39 -11.83 48.52
CA GLY A 349 14.77 -12.27 48.78
C GLY A 349 15.87 -11.63 47.93
N ASP A 350 16.44 -10.56 48.49
CA ASP A 350 17.84 -10.14 48.46
C ASP A 350 18.41 -9.29 47.31
N ASP A 351 18.88 -8.12 47.75
CA ASP A 351 19.65 -7.07 47.09
C ASP A 351 20.98 -7.57 46.49
N GLU A 352 21.34 -7.08 45.30
CA GLU A 352 22.66 -6.46 45.07
C GLU A 352 22.56 -5.35 44.02
N HIS A 353 23.08 -4.17 44.39
CA HIS A 353 23.19 -2.95 43.59
C HIS A 353 24.10 -3.09 42.35
N ILE A 354 23.63 -2.66 41.18
CA ILE A 354 24.48 -2.09 40.11
C ILE A 354 23.76 -0.89 39.47
N ASP A 355 24.31 0.30 39.71
CA ASP A 355 24.08 1.49 38.90
C ASP A 355 24.69 1.32 37.49
N GLU A 356 23.97 1.67 36.42
CA GLU A 356 24.41 2.62 35.38
C GLU A 356 23.49 2.63 34.14
N ALA A 357 23.29 3.85 33.64
CA ALA A 357 22.46 4.21 32.51
C ALA A 357 22.99 3.77 31.14
N SER A 358 22.11 3.36 30.22
CA SER A 358 22.19 3.78 28.81
C SER A 358 20.87 3.55 28.07
N CYS A 359 20.20 4.65 27.69
CA CYS A 359 19.19 4.65 26.64
C CYS A 359 19.90 4.80 25.30
N VAL A 360 19.93 3.72 24.51
CA VAL A 360 20.29 3.72 23.10
C VAL A 360 19.30 2.80 22.40
N PRO A 361 18.67 3.20 21.27
CA PRO A 361 17.96 2.25 20.44
C PRO A 361 19.03 1.39 19.74
N VAL A 362 19.31 0.25 20.36
CA VAL A 362 19.98 -0.86 19.73
C VAL A 362 18.91 -1.61 18.96
N ALA A 363 19.16 -1.81 17.66
CA ALA A 363 18.51 -2.88 16.91
C ALA A 363 18.93 -4.20 17.57
N SER A 364 18.21 -4.56 18.63
CA SER A 364 18.34 -5.83 19.31
C SER A 364 17.35 -6.76 18.64
N SER A 365 17.89 -7.63 17.79
CA SER A 365 17.36 -8.97 17.62
C SER A 365 17.40 -9.67 18.97
N SER A 366 16.41 -9.36 19.80
CA SER A 366 16.17 -10.01 21.09
C SER A 366 15.55 -11.37 20.79
N ASN A 367 16.34 -12.43 20.90
CA ASN A 367 15.84 -13.79 20.97
C ASN A 367 15.10 -13.97 22.32
N PHE A 368 13.86 -13.50 22.39
CA PHE A 368 12.91 -13.94 23.41
C PHE A 368 12.41 -15.32 23.01
N PHE A 369 12.94 -16.35 23.65
CA PHE A 369 12.37 -17.70 23.64
C PHE A 369 11.07 -17.69 24.45
N PHE A 370 9.96 -17.37 23.79
CA PHE A 370 8.66 -17.74 24.31
C PHE A 370 8.51 -19.26 24.15
N LYS A 371 8.26 -19.97 25.26
CA LYS A 371 7.74 -21.33 25.20
C LYS A 371 6.32 -21.24 24.64
N PHE A 372 6.18 -21.48 23.34
CA PHE A 372 4.87 -21.66 22.74
C PHE A 372 4.17 -22.84 23.45
N PRO A 373 2.88 -22.73 23.80
CA PRO A 373 2.08 -23.90 24.12
C PRO A 373 2.18 -24.87 22.93
N ASP A 374 2.10 -26.18 23.16
CA ASP A 374 1.93 -27.17 22.09
C ASP A 374 0.62 -26.87 21.35
N LEU A 375 0.66 -25.98 20.36
CA LEU A 375 -0.41 -25.74 19.42
C LEU A 375 -0.36 -26.87 18.39
N GLY A 376 -1.45 -27.64 18.29
CA GLY A 376 -1.64 -28.57 17.17
C GLY A 376 -1.44 -27.87 15.83
N CYS A 377 -0.90 -28.59 14.85
CA CYS A 377 -0.52 -28.06 13.53
C CYS A 377 -1.58 -27.12 12.97
N LEU A 378 -1.31 -25.81 12.98
CA LEU A 378 -2.07 -24.85 12.20
C LEU A 378 -1.77 -25.14 10.72
N ALA A 379 -2.79 -25.13 9.88
CA ALA A 379 -2.63 -25.23 8.43
C ALA A 379 -3.03 -23.88 7.83
N TYR A 380 -2.20 -23.35 6.93
CA TYR A 380 -2.46 -22.11 6.24
C TYR A 380 -2.92 -22.41 4.81
N SER A 381 -3.85 -21.61 4.29
CA SER A 381 -4.16 -21.64 2.86
C SER A 381 -3.95 -20.25 2.24
N VAL A 382 -3.38 -20.24 1.04
CA VAL A 382 -3.11 -19.00 0.30
C VAL A 382 -4.04 -18.94 -0.89
N GLU A 383 -4.83 -17.88 -0.94
CA GLU A 383 -5.75 -17.58 -2.03
C GLU A 383 -5.22 -16.36 -2.78
N ILE A 384 -4.79 -16.57 -4.04
CA ILE A 384 -4.33 -15.50 -4.91
C ILE A 384 -5.48 -15.11 -5.83
N PHE A 385 -5.88 -13.84 -5.77
CA PHE A 385 -7.02 -13.31 -6.52
C PHE A 385 -6.60 -12.81 -7.89
N SER A 386 -5.51 -12.05 -7.95
CA SER A 386 -5.01 -11.48 -9.20
C SER A 386 -3.50 -11.20 -9.14
N VAL A 387 -2.90 -11.13 -10.32
CA VAL A 387 -1.53 -10.66 -10.52
C VAL A 387 -1.59 -9.53 -11.56
N PHE A 388 -1.45 -8.30 -11.10
CA PHE A 388 -1.41 -7.11 -11.94
C PHE A 388 0.02 -6.87 -12.44
N ILE A 389 0.14 -6.53 -13.72
CA ILE A 389 1.41 -6.16 -14.34
C ILE A 389 1.33 -4.70 -14.79
N TYR A 390 2.15 -3.85 -14.16
CA TYR A 390 2.27 -2.47 -14.59
C TYR A 390 3.01 -2.38 -15.91
N ARG A 391 2.44 -1.57 -16.80
CA ARG A 391 2.99 -1.24 -18.12
C ARG A 391 2.52 0.13 -18.54
N GLU A 392 3.43 0.96 -19.03
CA GLU A 392 3.12 2.30 -19.49
C GLU A 392 2.06 2.23 -20.63
N LYS A 393 0.90 2.88 -20.42
CA LYS A 393 -0.22 2.95 -21.38
C LYS A 393 -0.76 1.60 -21.84
N TYR A 394 -0.67 0.55 -21.01
CA TYR A 394 -1.19 -0.79 -21.31
C TYR A 394 -0.72 -1.40 -22.64
N LYS A 395 0.49 -1.04 -23.09
CA LYS A 395 1.07 -1.61 -24.31
C LYS A 395 1.11 -3.14 -24.25
N PRO A 396 0.78 -3.85 -25.35
CA PRO A 396 0.86 -5.31 -25.39
C PRO A 396 2.22 -5.83 -24.90
N LEU A 397 2.22 -6.94 -24.14
CA LEU A 397 3.42 -7.51 -23.53
C LEU A 397 3.42 -9.04 -23.72
N GLN A 398 4.57 -9.65 -23.99
CA GLN A 398 4.70 -11.10 -24.15
C GLN A 398 5.46 -11.69 -22.96
N VAL A 399 4.72 -12.14 -21.95
CA VAL A 399 5.28 -12.49 -20.65
C VAL A 399 5.60 -13.98 -20.56
N TYR A 400 6.81 -14.31 -20.15
CA TYR A 400 7.22 -15.66 -19.77
C TYR A 400 7.95 -15.67 -18.42
N GLY A 401 8.17 -16.87 -17.86
CA GLY A 401 8.76 -17.05 -16.54
C GLY A 401 7.78 -17.70 -15.56
N SER A 402 7.94 -17.42 -14.27
CA SER A 402 7.14 -18.10 -13.24
C SER A 402 6.80 -17.24 -12.04
N ILE A 403 5.62 -17.53 -11.48
CA ILE A 403 5.20 -17.13 -10.14
C ILE A 403 4.98 -18.43 -9.38
N GLN A 404 5.75 -18.63 -8.33
CA GLN A 404 5.80 -19.87 -7.57
C GLN A 404 5.48 -19.55 -6.11
N VAL A 405 4.58 -20.33 -5.50
CA VAL A 405 4.38 -20.32 -4.05
C VAL A 405 4.96 -21.62 -3.50
N ALA A 406 5.83 -21.49 -2.50
CA ALA A 406 6.54 -22.60 -1.91
C ALA A 406 6.51 -22.51 -0.37
N SER A 407 6.36 -23.67 0.25
CA SER A 407 6.80 -23.95 1.62
C SER A 407 7.95 -24.97 1.55
N ASP A 408 8.47 -25.37 2.71
CA ASP A 408 9.53 -26.38 2.79
C ASP A 408 9.12 -27.74 2.18
N GLU A 409 7.83 -28.06 2.18
CA GLU A 409 7.31 -29.36 1.74
C GLU A 409 6.51 -29.31 0.42
N CYS A 410 5.95 -28.15 0.06
CA CYS A 410 5.04 -28.03 -1.08
C CYS A 410 5.40 -26.86 -2.00
N MET A 411 5.24 -27.07 -3.30
CA MET A 411 5.53 -26.07 -4.32
C MET A 411 4.49 -26.10 -5.43
N PHE A 412 3.98 -24.95 -5.81
CA PHE A 412 3.10 -24.83 -6.97
C PHE A 412 3.33 -23.55 -7.76
N TYR A 413 2.89 -23.56 -9.02
CA TYR A 413 3.01 -22.44 -9.92
C TYR A 413 1.65 -21.77 -10.12
N VAL A 414 1.56 -20.50 -9.73
CA VAL A 414 0.44 -19.61 -10.05
C VAL A 414 0.44 -19.29 -11.54
N PHE A 415 1.65 -19.12 -12.08
CA PHE A 415 1.92 -18.87 -13.49
C PHE A 415 3.24 -19.55 -13.85
N LYS A 416 3.30 -20.23 -14.99
CA LYS A 416 4.54 -20.80 -15.53
C LYS A 416 4.49 -20.83 -17.05
N ARG A 417 5.50 -20.25 -17.68
CA ARG A 417 5.85 -20.35 -19.10
C ARG A 417 7.37 -20.48 -19.22
N GLU A 418 7.84 -21.53 -19.88
CA GLU A 418 9.23 -21.97 -19.79
C GLU A 418 10.19 -21.13 -20.65
N GLY A 419 9.69 -20.47 -21.68
CA GLY A 419 10.51 -19.65 -22.56
C GLY A 419 9.73 -18.70 -23.45
N LYS A 420 10.42 -18.17 -24.46
CA LYS A 420 9.85 -17.19 -25.39
C LYS A 420 8.81 -17.80 -26.34
N GLU A 421 8.93 -19.10 -26.62
CA GLU A 421 8.07 -19.83 -27.56
C GLU A 421 6.66 -20.09 -27.01
N ASP A 422 6.50 -20.13 -25.67
CA ASP A 422 5.22 -20.31 -24.99
C ASP A 422 4.78 -19.05 -24.22
N ALA A 423 5.39 -17.90 -24.51
CA ALA A 423 5.06 -16.63 -23.87
C ALA A 423 3.56 -16.32 -23.94
N PHE A 424 3.04 -15.79 -22.84
CA PHE A 424 1.65 -15.36 -22.76
C PHE A 424 1.52 -13.93 -23.28
N GLY A 425 0.75 -13.77 -24.34
CA GLY A 425 0.40 -12.45 -24.86
C GLY A 425 -0.62 -11.77 -23.97
N LEU A 426 -0.20 -10.71 -23.27
CA LEU A 426 -1.09 -9.82 -22.53
C LEU A 426 -1.56 -8.72 -23.50
N PRO A 427 -2.81 -8.78 -24.02
CA PRO A 427 -3.30 -7.87 -25.04
C PRO A 427 -3.46 -6.46 -24.49
N GLU A 428 -3.63 -5.47 -25.37
CA GLU A 428 -3.91 -4.08 -24.99
C GLU A 428 -5.14 -4.02 -24.06
N HIS A 429 -5.08 -3.21 -23.00
CA HIS A 429 -6.12 -3.07 -21.95
C HIS A 429 -6.33 -4.26 -20.99
N SER A 430 -5.69 -5.42 -21.18
CA SER A 430 -5.69 -6.48 -20.16
C SER A 430 -4.76 -6.15 -18.98
N LYS A 431 -5.24 -6.24 -17.75
CA LYS A 431 -4.50 -5.76 -16.58
C LYS A 431 -3.74 -6.86 -15.84
N THR A 432 -4.28 -8.08 -15.89
CA THR A 432 -3.85 -9.17 -15.01
C THR A 432 -3.38 -10.39 -15.80
N LEU A 433 -2.46 -11.15 -15.22
CA LEU A 433 -2.07 -12.46 -15.73
C LEU A 433 -3.12 -13.52 -15.37
N PRO A 434 -3.31 -14.54 -16.22
CA PRO A 434 -4.14 -15.68 -15.87
C PRO A 434 -3.51 -16.45 -14.72
N ILE A 435 -4.32 -16.76 -13.71
CA ILE A 435 -3.94 -17.64 -12.61
C ILE A 435 -4.30 -19.07 -13.02
N LEU A 436 -3.31 -19.96 -13.01
CA LEU A 436 -3.45 -21.34 -13.49
C LEU A 436 -4.08 -22.28 -12.46
N ASP A 437 -3.81 -22.04 -11.17
CA ASP A 437 -4.16 -22.96 -10.08
C ASP A 437 -5.02 -22.27 -9.00
N GLY A 438 -5.86 -23.07 -8.33
CA GLY A 438 -6.62 -22.67 -7.14
C GLY A 438 -5.75 -22.61 -5.86
N PRO A 439 -6.36 -22.31 -4.71
CA PRO A 439 -5.65 -22.27 -3.44
C PRO A 439 -5.13 -23.65 -3.06
N ARG A 440 -4.05 -23.69 -2.26
CA ARG A 440 -3.48 -24.93 -1.72
C ARG A 440 -3.26 -24.83 -0.21
N LEU A 441 -3.29 -25.98 0.46
CA LEU A 441 -2.98 -26.13 1.88
C LEU A 441 -1.46 -26.16 2.06
N TYR A 442 -1.02 -25.54 3.15
CA TYR A 442 0.35 -25.52 3.61
C TYR A 442 0.41 -25.87 5.09
N ASP A 443 1.25 -26.83 5.43
CA ASP A 443 1.58 -27.12 6.83
C ASP A 443 2.44 -25.98 7.40
N ALA A 444 2.18 -25.57 8.65
CA ALA A 444 2.77 -24.38 9.30
C ALA A 444 4.28 -24.46 9.60
N TYR A 445 5.01 -25.41 9.02
CA TYR A 445 6.41 -25.62 9.34
C TYR A 445 7.30 -24.64 8.56
N ASP A 446 7.58 -23.53 9.25
CA ASP A 446 8.78 -22.68 9.20
C ASP A 446 8.87 -21.50 8.21
N SER A 447 8.30 -21.54 6.99
CA SER A 447 8.01 -20.30 6.23
C SER A 447 7.24 -20.54 4.95
N LEU A 448 6.42 -19.57 4.57
CA LEU A 448 5.78 -19.52 3.27
C LEU A 448 6.47 -18.42 2.43
N GLU A 449 6.75 -18.72 1.17
CA GLU A 449 7.42 -17.79 0.25
C GLU A 449 6.78 -17.84 -1.14
N MET A 450 6.51 -16.67 -1.71
CA MET A 450 6.16 -16.51 -3.11
C MET A 450 7.34 -15.93 -3.89
N LYS A 451 7.83 -16.62 -4.92
CA LYS A 451 8.92 -16.17 -5.80
C LYS A 451 8.38 -15.80 -7.17
N ILE A 452 8.84 -14.67 -7.68
CA ILE A 452 8.47 -14.15 -9.00
C ILE A 452 9.73 -13.92 -9.81
N ASP A 453 9.75 -14.46 -11.03
CA ASP A 453 10.72 -14.16 -12.07
C ASP A 453 9.96 -14.13 -13.40
N LEU A 454 9.57 -12.93 -13.83
CA LEU A 454 8.80 -12.68 -15.04
C LEU A 454 9.59 -11.80 -16.00
N LYS A 455 9.61 -12.16 -17.28
CA LYS A 455 10.35 -11.49 -18.33
C LYS A 455 9.48 -11.29 -19.54
N ASP A 456 9.78 -10.22 -20.28
CA ASP A 456 9.23 -10.02 -21.61
C ASP A 456 10.13 -10.64 -22.70
N VAL A 457 9.54 -11.08 -23.80
CA VAL A 457 10.26 -11.66 -24.95
C VAL A 457 11.29 -10.69 -25.52
N GLU A 458 11.05 -9.38 -25.48
CA GLU A 458 11.99 -8.36 -25.96
C GLU A 458 13.07 -8.00 -24.91
N ASN A 459 13.02 -8.61 -23.73
CA ASN A 459 13.91 -8.34 -22.59
C ASN A 459 13.92 -6.86 -22.12
N GLN A 460 12.91 -6.07 -22.48
CA GLN A 460 12.78 -4.68 -22.01
C GLN A 460 12.16 -4.59 -20.61
N TRP A 461 11.61 -5.70 -20.14
CA TRP A 461 10.89 -5.78 -18.89
C TRP A 461 11.32 -7.05 -18.14
N HIS A 462 11.75 -6.88 -16.89
CA HIS A 462 12.12 -7.96 -15.99
C HIS A 462 11.73 -7.62 -14.55
N ILE A 463 10.92 -8.49 -13.95
CA ILE A 463 10.55 -8.42 -12.54
C ILE A 463 11.02 -9.69 -11.87
N LYS A 464 11.93 -9.52 -10.91
CA LYS A 464 12.44 -10.60 -10.06
C LYS A 464 12.34 -10.20 -8.61
N GLY A 465 11.68 -11.02 -7.80
CA GLY A 465 11.51 -10.74 -6.38
C GLY A 465 10.75 -11.83 -5.64
N TYR A 466 10.44 -11.53 -4.39
CA TYR A 466 9.77 -12.47 -3.51
C TYR A 466 8.88 -11.78 -2.47
N VAL A 467 7.87 -12.50 -2.02
CA VAL A 467 7.08 -12.23 -0.81
C VAL A 467 7.41 -13.35 0.17
N LYS A 468 7.73 -13.02 1.42
CA LYS A 468 8.01 -14.02 2.45
C LYS A 468 7.21 -13.70 3.69
N TRP A 469 6.56 -14.73 4.24
CA TRP A 469 5.80 -14.66 5.47
C TRP A 469 6.43 -15.61 6.48
N CYS A 470 6.75 -15.10 7.68
CA CYS A 470 7.07 -15.95 8.81
C CYS A 470 5.82 -16.22 9.66
N PRO A 471 5.80 -17.30 10.48
CA PRO A 471 4.65 -17.61 11.32
C PRO A 471 4.18 -16.44 12.18
N ARG A 472 5.12 -15.64 12.71
CA ARG A 472 4.81 -14.41 13.45
C ARG A 472 4.02 -13.41 12.59
N ASP A 473 4.42 -13.17 11.35
CA ASP A 473 3.69 -12.22 10.49
C ASP A 473 2.22 -12.66 10.32
N ILE A 474 2.00 -13.97 10.16
CA ILE A 474 0.66 -14.55 9.95
C ILE A 474 -0.20 -14.49 11.22
N GLU A 475 0.41 -14.77 12.38
CA GLU A 475 -0.25 -14.74 13.70
C GLU A 475 -0.59 -13.31 14.16
N TYR A 476 0.30 -12.34 13.92
CA TYR A 476 0.17 -10.98 14.47
C TYR A 476 -0.61 -9.99 13.58
N GLY A 477 -1.27 -10.45 12.51
CA GLY A 477 -2.20 -9.56 11.79
C GLY A 477 -2.39 -9.78 10.29
N VAL A 478 -1.53 -10.55 9.62
CA VAL A 478 -1.58 -10.67 8.15
C VAL A 478 -2.66 -11.68 7.69
N SER A 479 -3.20 -12.48 8.61
CA SER A 479 -4.19 -13.51 8.27
C SER A 479 -5.61 -12.97 8.12
N ASN A 480 -6.38 -13.61 7.22
CA ASN A 480 -7.77 -13.27 6.89
C ASN A 480 -7.96 -11.82 6.41
N GLN A 481 -6.90 -11.19 5.89
CA GLN A 481 -6.94 -9.86 5.30
C GLN A 481 -6.71 -9.92 3.78
N GLN A 482 -7.26 -8.93 3.06
CA GLN A 482 -7.00 -8.73 1.64
C GLN A 482 -5.73 -7.89 1.47
N LEU A 483 -4.65 -8.56 1.07
CA LEU A 483 -3.32 -7.96 0.99
C LEU A 483 -2.93 -7.71 -0.46
N CYS A 484 -2.09 -6.71 -0.67
CA CYS A 484 -1.47 -6.44 -1.97
C CYS A 484 0.04 -6.27 -1.76
N SER A 485 0.82 -7.17 -2.35
CA SER A 485 2.28 -7.10 -2.33
C SER A 485 2.79 -6.69 -3.70
N VAL A 486 3.55 -5.59 -3.72
CA VAL A 486 4.13 -5.03 -4.92
C VAL A 486 5.63 -5.35 -4.99
N ILE A 487 6.06 -5.89 -6.12
CA ILE A 487 7.47 -6.17 -6.40
C ILE A 487 7.92 -5.28 -7.54
N GLN A 488 8.84 -4.39 -7.21
CA GLN A 488 9.43 -3.47 -8.18
C GLN A 488 10.46 -4.19 -9.05
N GLY A 489 10.31 -4.01 -10.36
CA GLY A 489 11.29 -4.35 -11.38
C GLY A 489 12.27 -3.21 -11.69
N GLN A 490 12.84 -3.27 -12.88
CA GLN A 490 13.69 -2.22 -13.44
C GLN A 490 12.84 -1.09 -14.04
N ASP A 491 13.39 0.14 -14.01
CA ASP A 491 12.81 1.33 -14.67
C ASP A 491 11.36 1.67 -14.30
N GLY A 492 10.99 1.48 -13.02
CA GLY A 492 9.67 1.83 -12.50
C GLY A 492 8.58 0.80 -12.80
N ASN A 493 8.90 -0.28 -13.51
CA ASN A 493 7.96 -1.39 -13.70
C ASN A 493 7.71 -2.12 -12.38
N PHE A 494 6.51 -2.66 -12.18
CA PHE A 494 6.20 -3.49 -11.02
C PHE A 494 5.12 -4.53 -11.32
N ALA A 495 5.06 -5.56 -10.47
CA ALA A 495 3.95 -6.49 -10.40
C ALA A 495 3.28 -6.34 -9.04
N ALA A 496 1.96 -6.32 -8.99
CA ALA A 496 1.19 -6.36 -7.76
C ALA A 496 0.47 -7.70 -7.67
N ILE A 497 0.49 -8.30 -6.49
CA ILE A 497 -0.15 -9.58 -6.22
C ILE A 497 -1.15 -9.38 -5.11
N HIS A 498 -2.40 -9.71 -5.42
CA HIS A 498 -3.53 -9.59 -4.52
C HIS A 498 -3.86 -10.97 -3.97
N TYR A 499 -3.79 -11.12 -2.65
CA TYR A 499 -3.96 -12.42 -2.00
C TYR A 499 -4.50 -12.29 -0.58
N THR A 500 -4.91 -13.42 -0.04
CA THR A 500 -5.22 -13.60 1.39
C THR A 500 -4.52 -14.86 1.89
N ILE A 501 -4.02 -14.80 3.12
CA ILE A 501 -3.57 -15.97 3.88
C ILE A 501 -4.64 -16.29 4.91
N PHE A 502 -5.25 -17.45 4.83
CA PHE A 502 -6.23 -17.90 5.81
C PHE A 502 -5.52 -18.65 6.95
N SER A 503 -5.69 -18.18 8.19
CA SER A 503 -5.11 -18.78 9.42
C SER A 503 -6.01 -19.81 10.10
N GLU A 504 -7.28 -19.90 9.68
CA GLU A 504 -8.27 -20.82 10.23
C GLU A 504 -8.61 -21.95 9.23
N TYR A 505 -9.38 -22.94 9.69
CA TYR A 505 -9.90 -24.07 8.90
C TYR A 505 -10.72 -23.60 7.69
N ALA A 506 -10.04 -23.24 6.60
CA ALA A 506 -10.68 -22.95 5.33
C ALA A 506 -11.12 -24.26 4.68
N GLU A 507 -12.39 -24.32 4.27
CA GLU A 507 -12.96 -25.46 3.57
C GLU A 507 -12.77 -25.27 2.06
N TYR A 508 -12.47 -26.36 1.35
CA TYR A 508 -12.25 -26.29 -0.09
C TYR A 508 -13.57 -26.40 -0.84
N ALA A 509 -13.91 -25.38 -1.63
CA ALA A 509 -15.04 -25.42 -2.53
C ALA A 509 -14.59 -25.76 -3.95
N ILE A 510 -15.11 -26.84 -4.52
CA ILE A 510 -15.02 -27.14 -5.95
C ILE A 510 -16.28 -26.62 -6.65
N VAL A 511 -16.09 -25.61 -7.49
CA VAL A 511 -17.15 -24.99 -8.31
C VAL A 511 -17.12 -25.55 -9.73
N GLY A 512 -18.29 -25.83 -10.28
CA GLY A 512 -18.46 -26.23 -11.68
C GLY A 512 -19.67 -25.57 -12.31
N LEU A 513 -19.59 -25.31 -13.62
CA LEU A 513 -20.72 -24.85 -14.42
C LEU A 513 -21.25 -26.04 -15.23
N LEU A 514 -22.46 -26.49 -14.92
CA LEU A 514 -23.03 -27.73 -15.42
C LEU A 514 -24.23 -27.46 -16.33
N CYS A 515 -24.16 -27.91 -17.57
CA CYS A 515 -25.27 -27.92 -18.51
C CYS A 515 -25.93 -29.30 -18.54
N ILE A 516 -27.22 -29.35 -18.22
CA ILE A 516 -28.03 -30.57 -18.22
C ILE A 516 -29.04 -30.49 -19.37
N PRO A 517 -28.94 -31.34 -20.41
CA PRO A 517 -29.94 -31.39 -21.47
C PRO A 517 -31.26 -31.96 -20.96
N LYS A 518 -32.37 -31.42 -21.46
CA LYS A 518 -33.73 -31.92 -21.21
C LYS A 518 -34.10 -32.98 -22.25
N ASN A 519 -35.01 -33.88 -21.88
CA ASN A 519 -35.59 -34.90 -22.76
C ASN A 519 -34.60 -35.87 -23.42
N GLY A 520 -33.40 -36.08 -22.85
CA GLY A 520 -32.39 -36.99 -23.39
C GLY A 520 -31.74 -36.51 -24.69
N GLY A 521 -31.90 -35.23 -25.06
CA GLY A 521 -31.25 -34.65 -26.23
C GLY A 521 -29.74 -34.51 -26.07
N HIS A 522 -29.01 -34.49 -27.20
CA HIS A 522 -27.57 -34.23 -27.25
C HIS A 522 -27.23 -32.74 -27.45
N PHE A 523 -28.17 -31.85 -27.16
CA PHE A 523 -27.99 -30.42 -27.41
C PHE A 523 -26.94 -29.83 -26.47
N ARG A 524 -25.94 -29.15 -27.06
CA ARG A 524 -24.83 -28.49 -26.33
C ARG A 524 -24.77 -27.02 -26.73
N PRO A 525 -25.37 -26.11 -25.94
CA PRO A 525 -25.35 -24.69 -26.27
C PRO A 525 -23.93 -24.16 -26.27
N LYS A 526 -23.67 -23.17 -27.12
CA LYS A 526 -22.54 -22.27 -26.93
C LYS A 526 -22.89 -21.29 -25.82
N VAL A 527 -22.06 -21.25 -24.79
CA VAL A 527 -22.24 -20.44 -23.58
C VAL A 527 -21.17 -19.35 -23.54
N TYR A 528 -21.60 -18.12 -23.30
CA TYR A 528 -20.74 -16.96 -23.14
C TYR A 528 -21.20 -16.13 -21.94
N GLY A 529 -20.44 -15.10 -21.58
CA GLY A 529 -20.68 -14.24 -20.43
C GLY A 529 -19.61 -14.39 -19.36
N SER A 530 -19.99 -14.12 -18.11
CA SER A 530 -19.06 -14.10 -16.97
C SER A 530 -19.58 -14.88 -15.75
N LEU A 531 -18.65 -15.45 -15.01
CA LEU A 531 -18.84 -16.04 -13.70
C LEU A 531 -17.75 -15.52 -12.78
N VAL A 532 -18.14 -14.75 -11.77
CA VAL A 532 -17.23 -14.05 -10.87
C VAL A 532 -17.57 -14.40 -9.43
N ALA A 533 -16.59 -14.85 -8.65
CA ALA A 533 -16.76 -15.17 -7.24
C ALA A 533 -16.14 -14.13 -6.32
N GLN A 534 -16.74 -13.97 -5.16
CA GLN A 534 -16.27 -13.13 -4.07
C GLN A 534 -16.69 -13.73 -2.72
N TYR A 535 -16.06 -13.29 -1.64
CA TYR A 535 -16.43 -13.71 -0.28
C TYR A 535 -17.38 -12.69 0.36
N ASP A 536 -18.28 -13.11 1.26
CA ASP A 536 -19.21 -12.17 1.92
C ASP A 536 -18.55 -11.35 3.04
N ASN A 537 -17.42 -11.81 3.58
CA ASN A 537 -16.72 -11.22 4.70
C ASN A 537 -15.73 -10.11 4.32
N TYR A 538 -15.63 -9.76 3.03
CA TYR A 538 -14.78 -8.66 2.56
C TYR A 538 -15.58 -7.57 1.85
N ASP A 539 -15.01 -6.37 1.82
CA ASP A 539 -15.60 -5.24 1.13
C ASP A 539 -15.26 -5.27 -0.38
N TYR A 540 -16.27 -5.50 -1.21
CA TYR A 540 -16.17 -5.44 -2.68
C TYR A 540 -16.88 -4.24 -3.27
N THR A 541 -17.05 -3.15 -2.51
CA THR A 541 -17.83 -2.01 -2.97
C THR A 541 -17.03 -1.08 -3.87
N THR A 542 -15.71 -0.92 -3.66
CA THR A 542 -14.81 -0.11 -4.52
C THR A 542 -14.50 -0.81 -5.85
N ARG A 543 -14.28 -0.05 -6.94
CA ARG A 543 -13.76 -0.63 -8.20
C ARG A 543 -12.45 -1.40 -8.00
N TYR A 544 -11.51 -0.88 -7.21
CA TYR A 544 -10.24 -1.55 -6.91
C TYR A 544 -10.46 -2.97 -6.36
N ASN A 545 -11.34 -3.12 -5.38
CA ASN A 545 -11.61 -4.44 -4.79
C ASN A 545 -12.33 -5.36 -5.77
N LYS A 546 -13.23 -4.82 -6.60
CA LYS A 546 -13.90 -5.59 -7.67
C LYS A 546 -12.93 -6.08 -8.73
N ASP A 547 -12.00 -5.24 -9.17
CA ASP A 547 -11.06 -5.55 -10.26
C ASP A 547 -9.96 -6.53 -9.80
N TYR A 548 -9.52 -6.45 -8.53
CA TYR A 548 -8.32 -7.18 -8.07
C TYR A 548 -8.55 -8.28 -7.04
N TYR A 549 -9.63 -8.24 -6.26
CA TYR A 549 -9.93 -9.24 -5.22
C TYR A 549 -11.09 -10.18 -5.56
N ARG A 550 -11.76 -10.00 -6.70
CA ARG A 550 -12.75 -10.96 -7.20
C ARG A 550 -12.08 -12.01 -8.06
N ILE A 551 -12.63 -13.22 -8.02
CA ILE A 551 -12.07 -14.37 -8.75
C ILE A 551 -12.91 -14.62 -9.99
N VAL A 552 -12.29 -14.51 -11.17
CA VAL A 552 -12.97 -14.78 -12.44
C VAL A 552 -12.87 -16.28 -12.77
N LEU A 553 -14.00 -16.97 -12.73
CA LEU A 553 -14.11 -18.41 -13.02
C LEU A 553 -14.32 -18.67 -14.50
N PHE A 554 -15.03 -17.77 -15.17
CA PHE A 554 -15.39 -17.87 -16.57
C PHE A 554 -15.57 -16.45 -17.11
N GLN A 555 -14.94 -16.16 -18.25
CA GLN A 555 -15.16 -14.94 -19.00
C GLN A 555 -14.98 -15.27 -20.48
N ARG A 556 -16.06 -15.21 -21.25
CA ARG A 556 -16.08 -15.48 -22.69
C ARG A 556 -17.03 -14.50 -23.36
N ASN A 557 -16.65 -14.00 -24.53
CA ASN A 557 -17.53 -13.24 -25.40
C ASN A 557 -18.28 -14.20 -26.33
N ARG A 558 -19.20 -13.65 -27.15
CA ARG A 558 -20.00 -14.45 -28.09
C ARG A 558 -19.12 -15.15 -29.14
N ASP A 559 -18.02 -14.51 -29.54
CA ASP A 559 -17.12 -15.00 -30.58
C ASP A 559 -16.26 -16.19 -30.12
N ASP A 560 -15.96 -16.28 -28.83
CA ASP A 560 -15.16 -17.36 -28.22
C ASP A 560 -15.96 -18.20 -27.22
N ALA A 561 -17.28 -18.26 -27.40
CA ALA A 561 -18.20 -19.00 -26.54
C ALA A 561 -17.79 -20.48 -26.36
N ALA A 562 -17.85 -20.94 -25.11
CA ALA A 562 -17.49 -22.31 -24.74
C ALA A 562 -18.64 -23.29 -24.97
N GLN A 563 -18.32 -24.55 -25.21
CA GLN A 563 -19.31 -25.64 -25.29
C GLN A 563 -19.13 -26.61 -24.11
N PRO A 564 -20.22 -27.18 -23.59
CA PRO A 564 -20.16 -28.26 -22.61
C PRO A 564 -19.37 -29.47 -23.11
N GLY A 565 -18.55 -30.03 -22.22
CA GLY A 565 -17.88 -31.31 -22.43
C GLY A 565 -18.85 -32.50 -22.48
N PRO A 566 -18.35 -33.73 -22.69
CA PRO A 566 -19.16 -34.94 -22.70
C PRO A 566 -19.91 -35.21 -21.39
N ASP A 567 -19.36 -34.74 -20.28
CA ASP A 567 -19.92 -34.79 -18.92
C ASP A 567 -20.88 -33.63 -18.60
N GLY A 568 -21.11 -32.74 -19.57
CA GLY A 568 -21.97 -31.57 -19.43
C GLY A 568 -21.30 -30.38 -18.74
N PHE A 569 -20.05 -30.50 -18.29
CA PHE A 569 -19.34 -29.39 -17.65
C PHE A 569 -18.81 -28.41 -18.69
N ILE A 570 -18.98 -27.13 -18.40
CA ILE A 570 -18.39 -26.03 -19.16
C ILE A 570 -17.03 -25.72 -18.50
N PRO A 571 -15.94 -25.68 -19.28
CA PRO A 571 -14.61 -25.48 -18.72
C PRO A 571 -14.51 -24.10 -18.06
N LEU A 572 -14.12 -24.09 -16.80
CA LEU A 572 -13.80 -22.89 -16.03
C LEU A 572 -12.30 -22.62 -16.12
N SER A 573 -11.91 -21.35 -16.05
CA SER A 573 -10.52 -20.93 -15.84
C SER A 573 -10.02 -21.35 -14.46
N ARG A 574 -10.92 -21.40 -13.47
CA ARG A 574 -10.63 -21.80 -12.09
C ARG A 574 -11.86 -22.42 -11.44
N SER A 575 -11.64 -23.48 -10.67
CA SER A 575 -12.73 -24.27 -10.05
C SER A 575 -12.54 -24.57 -8.57
N VAL A 576 -11.42 -24.17 -7.94
CA VAL A 576 -11.13 -24.49 -6.54
C VAL A 576 -10.91 -23.19 -5.75
N PHE A 577 -11.47 -23.14 -4.55
CA PHE A 577 -11.51 -21.98 -3.64
C PHE A 577 -11.30 -22.44 -2.20
N ALA A 578 -10.76 -21.54 -1.37
CA ALA A 578 -10.63 -21.69 0.06
C ALA A 578 -11.61 -20.70 0.70
N VAL A 579 -12.57 -21.21 1.47
CA VAL A 579 -13.63 -20.40 2.08
C VAL A 579 -13.53 -20.55 3.59
N LEU A 580 -13.48 -19.43 4.31
CA LEU A 580 -13.50 -19.45 5.78
C LEU A 580 -14.82 -20.04 6.28
N GLU A 581 -14.77 -20.83 7.36
CA GLU A 581 -15.94 -21.55 7.91
C GLU A 581 -17.15 -20.63 8.19
N LYS A 582 -16.88 -19.40 8.62
CA LYS A 582 -17.90 -18.38 8.94
C LYS A 582 -18.25 -17.46 7.75
N SER A 583 -17.66 -17.69 6.59
CA SER A 583 -17.86 -16.93 5.36
C SER A 583 -18.76 -17.69 4.38
N SER A 584 -19.21 -17.00 3.34
CA SER A 584 -19.97 -17.55 2.23
C SER A 584 -19.30 -17.21 0.90
N LEU A 585 -19.33 -18.17 -0.02
CA LEU A 585 -18.92 -17.93 -1.40
C LEU A 585 -20.10 -17.34 -2.18
N ILE A 586 -19.99 -16.09 -2.62
CA ILE A 586 -20.97 -15.44 -3.49
C ILE A 586 -20.49 -15.57 -4.93
N ILE A 587 -21.36 -16.06 -5.82
CA ILE A 587 -21.06 -16.15 -7.26
C ILE A 587 -22.05 -15.29 -8.04
N GLU A 588 -21.53 -14.25 -8.68
CA GLU A 588 -22.22 -13.43 -9.68
C GLU A 588 -22.13 -14.14 -11.04
N ALA A 589 -23.28 -14.56 -11.57
CA ALA A 589 -23.40 -15.23 -12.85
C ALA A 589 -24.11 -14.31 -13.85
N ASN A 590 -23.46 -13.98 -14.95
CA ASN A 590 -24.03 -13.28 -16.08
C ASN A 590 -23.81 -14.10 -17.34
N ILE A 591 -24.71 -15.05 -17.60
CA ILE A 591 -24.52 -16.07 -18.64
C ILE A 591 -25.52 -15.86 -19.78
N GLY A 592 -25.02 -15.94 -21.02
CA GLY A 592 -25.81 -15.92 -22.25
C GLY A 592 -25.65 -17.21 -23.06
N ASP A 593 -26.65 -17.52 -23.86
CA ASP A 593 -26.63 -18.61 -24.83
C ASP A 593 -26.65 -18.06 -26.26
N GLY A 594 -25.88 -18.66 -27.17
CA GLY A 594 -25.75 -18.19 -28.55
C GLY A 594 -27.01 -18.35 -29.42
N LEU A 595 -28.19 -18.57 -28.83
CA LEU A 595 -29.44 -18.97 -29.48
C LEU A 595 -30.47 -17.86 -29.62
N SER A 596 -30.33 -16.75 -28.89
CA SER A 596 -31.21 -15.58 -28.98
C SER A 596 -30.51 -14.43 -29.70
N ASP A 597 -31.26 -13.74 -30.57
CA ASP A 597 -30.84 -12.45 -31.17
C ASP A 597 -31.09 -11.27 -30.24
N GLU A 598 -31.86 -11.47 -29.16
CA GLU A 598 -32.06 -10.52 -28.08
C GLU A 598 -31.03 -10.74 -26.96
N LEU A 599 -30.56 -9.64 -26.37
CA LEU A 599 -29.49 -9.58 -25.37
C LEU A 599 -29.93 -10.12 -23.98
N GLU A 600 -30.64 -11.24 -23.93
CA GLU A 600 -31.11 -11.82 -22.67
C GLU A 600 -30.01 -12.64 -21.99
N SER A 601 -29.08 -11.97 -21.34
CA SER A 601 -28.22 -12.61 -20.35
C SER A 601 -28.98 -12.82 -19.04
N SER A 602 -28.83 -13.99 -18.43
CA SER A 602 -29.40 -14.24 -17.10
C SER A 602 -28.42 -13.76 -16.04
N PHE A 603 -28.65 -12.59 -15.46
CA PHE A 603 -27.93 -12.13 -14.28
C PHE A 603 -28.53 -12.78 -13.02
N ARG A 604 -27.69 -13.45 -12.22
CA ARG A 604 -28.05 -13.98 -10.90
C ARG A 604 -26.87 -13.88 -9.95
N GLU A 605 -27.16 -13.50 -8.72
CA GLU A 605 -26.22 -13.60 -7.60
C GLU A 605 -26.60 -14.79 -6.72
N LEU A 606 -25.64 -15.66 -6.44
CA LEU A 606 -25.87 -16.95 -5.80
C LEU A 606 -24.92 -17.15 -4.61
N GLU A 607 -25.47 -17.13 -3.40
CA GLU A 607 -24.71 -17.34 -2.15
C GLU A 607 -24.57 -18.83 -1.80
N PHE A 608 -23.37 -19.28 -1.43
CA PHE A 608 -23.09 -20.63 -0.98
C PHE A 608 -22.39 -20.62 0.38
N LYS A 609 -23.18 -20.81 1.44
CA LYS A 609 -22.65 -21.05 2.79
C LYS A 609 -21.88 -22.36 2.87
N VAL A 610 -20.76 -22.33 3.58
CA VAL A 610 -19.94 -23.50 3.94
C VAL A 610 -20.83 -24.59 4.55
N CYS A 611 -20.54 -25.84 4.20
CA CYS A 611 -21.29 -27.01 4.64
C CYS A 611 -20.34 -28.17 4.90
N THR A 612 -20.84 -29.19 5.59
CA THR A 612 -20.11 -30.42 5.89
C THR A 612 -19.46 -31.02 4.64
N MET A 613 -18.21 -31.46 4.76
CA MET A 613 -17.41 -32.11 3.72
C MET A 613 -18.23 -33.13 2.92
N GLY A 614 -18.10 -33.09 1.59
CA GLY A 614 -18.81 -33.96 0.65
C GLY A 614 -20.21 -33.49 0.26
N THR A 615 -20.73 -32.42 0.87
CA THR A 615 -22.02 -31.84 0.49
C THR A 615 -21.96 -31.21 -0.89
N ILE A 616 -22.94 -31.52 -1.73
CA ILE A 616 -23.12 -30.94 -3.06
C ILE A 616 -24.32 -30.00 -3.04
N LYS A 617 -24.11 -28.75 -3.43
CA LYS A 617 -25.18 -27.78 -3.69
C LYS A 617 -25.26 -27.46 -5.19
N ARG A 618 -26.47 -27.32 -5.70
CA ARG A 618 -26.73 -26.90 -7.09
C ARG A 618 -27.72 -25.76 -7.09
N LYS A 619 -27.44 -24.70 -7.84
CA LYS A 619 -28.35 -23.57 -8.04
C LYS A 619 -28.54 -23.32 -9.53
N LEU A 620 -29.79 -23.18 -9.95
CA LEU A 620 -30.17 -22.92 -11.34
C LEU A 620 -29.79 -21.49 -11.74
N ILE A 621 -29.11 -21.33 -12.88
CA ILE A 621 -28.77 -20.02 -13.48
C ILE A 621 -29.75 -19.69 -14.61
N MET A 622 -29.87 -20.63 -15.54
CA MET A 622 -30.62 -20.45 -16.77
C MET A 622 -31.44 -21.70 -17.06
N GLU A 623 -32.69 -21.49 -17.47
CA GLU A 623 -33.59 -22.55 -17.89
C GLU A 623 -34.14 -22.24 -19.27
N ARG A 624 -33.92 -23.16 -20.21
CA ARG A 624 -34.50 -23.13 -21.55
C ARG A 624 -35.36 -24.37 -21.77
N ASN A 625 -36.02 -24.45 -22.92
CA ASN A 625 -36.86 -25.60 -23.26
C ASN A 625 -36.04 -26.89 -23.39
N ASP A 626 -34.81 -26.79 -23.91
CA ASP A 626 -34.00 -27.96 -24.27
C ASP A 626 -32.89 -28.28 -23.26
N TYR A 627 -32.58 -27.38 -22.32
CA TYR A 627 -31.53 -27.58 -21.31
C TYR A 627 -31.69 -26.63 -20.11
N SER A 628 -30.92 -26.90 -19.06
CA SER A 628 -30.75 -26.05 -17.89
C SER A 628 -29.27 -25.92 -17.53
N ILE A 629 -28.84 -24.73 -17.11
CA ILE A 629 -27.48 -24.45 -16.65
C ILE A 629 -27.50 -24.21 -15.14
N TYR A 630 -26.62 -24.90 -14.41
CA TYR A 630 -26.49 -24.82 -12.96
C TYR A 630 -25.07 -24.43 -12.55
N ILE A 631 -24.95 -23.68 -11.45
CA ILE A 631 -23.72 -23.70 -10.65
C ILE A 631 -23.79 -24.90 -9.72
N TYR A 632 -22.72 -25.65 -9.71
CA TYR A 632 -22.45 -26.76 -8.81
C TYR A 632 -21.33 -26.35 -7.85
N VAL A 633 -21.51 -26.60 -6.55
CA VAL A 633 -20.48 -26.42 -5.52
C VAL A 633 -20.39 -27.69 -4.67
N ARG A 634 -19.17 -28.20 -4.49
CA ARG A 634 -18.86 -29.34 -3.60
C ARG A 634 -17.81 -28.93 -2.58
N TRP A 635 -18.10 -29.19 -1.31
CA TRP A 635 -17.18 -28.94 -0.19
C TRP A 635 -16.25 -30.13 0.04
N GLN A 636 -14.97 -29.87 0.35
CA GLN A 636 -13.89 -30.84 0.50
C GLN A 636 -13.04 -30.56 1.73
#